data_AF-A0A2N1SCP9-F1
#
_entry.id   AF-A0A2N1SCP9-F1
#
_cell.length_a   1.000
_cell.length_b   1.000
_cell.length_c   1.000
_cell.angle_alpha   90.00
_cell.angle_beta   90.00
_cell.angle_gamma   90.00
#
_symmetry.space_group_name_H-M   'P 1'
#
loop_
_entity.id
_entity.type
_entity.pdbx_description
1 polymer ?
#
loop_
_entity_poly.entity_id
_entity_poly.type
_entity_poly.pdbx_seq_one_letter_code
_entity_poly.pdbx_strand_id
1 'polypeptide(L)'
;MGVPVSKIMKSLPMSELLGRIIGEWTARDGAYDIPGALTRRVIGRESRSPGFDVNGAVIGLPIGPAAGPHTQIAPNIVAAWLAGARVFELKTVQENDRLDIEKPCIDALDEGHNVEWSTELLLEEARAEYLRAWIAIHILRAALCERPGALMFNMSVGYTLDGIKGARVDAFIEGMRSPAGTPIWEQALAEAKAAVDAPSFQAAFGAAGAARAREAVRAMPTAPVHSVTLSTMHGCPPAEIERIGAYLIEEKGFDTYVKLNPTLLGYDEVRRILDTTGWQRILVKRPTFEHDLQFDAALNLIASLRDKSKAKGARFGVKLSNTLANVNDGARMPGGERYMSGRSLFPITTRLAARLAAALPEPLPFSYCGGASAHNAFDCLAAGLGPLTVATDILKPGGYLRLEPMAREAVRALDAGVPARPDADRLARLAAAALEDPAYRGDYKKGEARIKKSLPLSDCFAAPCVEACPAGQKPPAYMKALAAGDAKKALSIVLADNPLPHITGVLCDHQCMYACSRVDYEGSVEIRSMKLACARSATIPAVKAPSLAGKGKAAVFGAGPAGLSCAHYLALEGYPVTVFDKAAGPGGVPANVIPGFRISTEDITADIDRIKALGADFRFGHSGSVDAAALKAEGYSAVVVATGAPIPRELPLEGSGIRVVDALEFLAAAHERKGEFDGYKAIVVTGGGNTAMDAARVAARLAGKPKVRILYRRSLLEMPADREEFEAALVDGVEYTELSLPERMAPGSGGSLPVLRVREMSLGEPDASGRRAPVASDRVRDVACDLVIAAVGESPDRALFESLGAEVGKNGRPVVDESTMATSVPGVYAAGDARRGPASIIAGEADGRLAAYAILRAAGVEPRVERLEPSAPDHDALSRRGETLPSLPVTDPGFVAREAERCLSCGSACLRCVEVCPNRANFALPVAPGGALKQAIQIVHVDDLCNECGNCGFFCPYDGEPYSGKPTLFSGEAALRESSNAGFAFVGDSASPTLVMRAEPGEKSAVTTRPYAEWTKRAADSPMPAIAKTVLDSHSYLIAGGKA
;
A
#
# COMPACT_ATOMS: atom_id res chain seq x y z
N MET A 1 -5.98 6.22 37.25
CA MET A 1 -4.79 5.73 36.51
C MET A 1 -4.47 6.80 35.49
N GLY A 2 -3.27 7.39 35.54
CA GLY A 2 -2.90 8.47 34.62
C GLY A 2 -2.89 7.98 33.17
N VAL A 3 -3.40 8.79 32.25
CA VAL A 3 -3.27 8.55 30.81
C VAL A 3 -1.76 8.58 30.47
N PRO A 4 -1.21 7.59 29.73
CA PRO A 4 0.18 7.62 29.31
C PRO A 4 0.49 8.91 28.55
N VAL A 5 1.62 9.56 28.87
CA VAL A 5 2.01 10.87 28.31
C VAL A 5 2.26 10.81 26.79
N SER A 6 2.60 9.63 26.25
CA SER A 6 2.81 9.41 24.80
C SER A 6 1.57 9.60 23.92
N LYS A 7 0.38 9.71 24.51
CA LYS A 7 -0.86 10.02 23.77
C LYS A 7 -1.06 11.51 23.49
N ILE A 8 -0.26 12.39 24.07
CA ILE A 8 -0.46 13.85 24.02
C ILE A 8 0.64 14.50 23.20
N MET A 9 0.29 15.01 22.02
CA MET A 9 1.19 15.86 21.23
C MET A 9 1.57 17.11 22.02
N LYS A 10 2.84 17.48 21.98
CA LYS A 10 3.33 18.70 22.63
C LYS A 10 3.45 19.82 21.60
N SER A 11 2.97 20.99 22.00
CA SER A 11 3.10 22.21 21.21
C SER A 11 4.56 22.68 21.21
N LEU A 12 5.08 23.07 20.04
CA LEU A 12 6.47 23.53 19.90
C LEU A 12 6.54 25.07 19.96
N PRO A 13 7.50 25.66 20.68
CA PRO A 13 7.76 27.09 20.60
C PRO A 13 8.24 27.47 19.19
N MET A 14 8.12 28.74 18.83
CA MET A 14 8.50 29.21 17.48
C MET A 14 10.00 29.03 17.22
N SER A 15 10.82 29.25 18.25
CA SER A 15 12.26 29.03 18.22
C SER A 15 12.65 27.59 17.84
N GLU A 16 11.97 26.58 18.39
CA GLU A 16 12.20 25.17 18.02
C GLU A 16 11.65 24.83 16.65
N LEU A 17 10.46 25.36 16.29
CA LEU A 17 9.87 25.18 14.97
C LEU A 17 10.80 25.67 13.86
N LEU A 18 11.25 26.93 13.94
CA LEU A 18 12.17 27.52 12.97
C LEU A 18 13.57 26.93 13.08
N GLY A 19 14.06 26.62 14.29
CA GLY A 19 15.34 25.96 14.50
C GLY A 19 15.42 24.63 13.76
N ARG A 20 14.37 23.80 13.87
CA ARG A 20 14.27 22.55 13.11
C ARG A 20 14.21 22.78 11.60
N ILE A 21 13.41 23.73 11.13
CA ILE A 21 13.33 24.05 9.69
C ILE A 21 14.69 24.48 9.15
N ILE A 22 15.39 25.38 9.84
CA ILE A 22 16.71 25.89 9.45
C ILE A 22 17.72 24.74 9.43
N GLY A 23 17.79 23.97 10.52
CA GLY A 23 18.74 22.87 10.66
C GLY A 23 18.52 21.76 9.63
N GLU A 24 17.26 21.37 9.37
CA GLU A 24 16.94 20.43 8.30
C GLU A 24 17.31 21.01 6.93
N TRP A 25 17.00 22.29 6.66
CA TRP A 25 17.30 22.88 5.37
C TRP A 25 18.81 22.93 5.10
N THR A 26 19.60 23.29 6.10
CA THR A 26 21.07 23.29 6.03
C THR A 26 21.64 21.88 5.87
N ALA A 27 21.12 20.90 6.61
CA ALA A 27 21.66 19.54 6.60
C ALA A 27 21.28 18.74 5.34
N ARG A 28 20.10 18.99 4.76
CA ARG A 28 19.50 18.08 3.76
C ARG A 28 18.69 18.76 2.63
N ASP A 29 18.78 20.08 2.46
CA ASP A 29 18.00 20.85 1.46
C ASP A 29 16.52 20.46 1.47
N GLY A 30 15.84 20.72 2.58
CA GLY A 30 14.42 20.40 2.79
C GLY A 30 14.01 20.51 4.26
N ALA A 31 12.73 20.34 4.56
CA ALA A 31 12.23 20.34 5.94
C ALA A 31 11.01 19.41 6.08
N TYR A 32 10.86 18.79 7.25
CA TYR A 32 9.84 17.81 7.59
C TYR A 32 9.72 16.66 6.58
N ASP A 33 10.88 16.18 6.14
CA ASP A 33 11.01 15.18 5.07
C ASP A 33 10.40 15.59 3.72
N ILE A 34 10.14 16.89 3.50
CA ILE A 34 9.83 17.46 2.18
C ILE A 34 11.13 17.90 1.49
N PRO A 35 11.51 17.29 0.36
CA PRO A 35 12.72 17.68 -0.36
C PRO A 35 12.61 19.07 -0.97
N GLY A 36 13.65 19.89 -0.82
CA GLY A 36 13.75 21.25 -1.35
C GLY A 36 13.64 21.30 -2.88
N ALA A 37 14.08 20.24 -3.58
CA ALA A 37 13.85 20.08 -5.02
C ALA A 37 12.34 20.06 -5.37
N LEU A 38 11.51 19.37 -4.58
CA LEU A 38 10.06 19.37 -4.76
C LEU A 38 9.48 20.76 -4.46
N THR A 39 9.89 21.38 -3.36
CA THR A 39 9.43 22.72 -2.98
C THR A 39 9.73 23.75 -4.08
N ARG A 40 10.94 23.71 -4.66
CA ARG A 40 11.32 24.59 -5.78
C ARG A 40 10.46 24.34 -7.02
N ARG A 41 10.13 23.07 -7.35
CA ARG A 41 9.21 22.74 -8.47
C ARG A 41 7.81 23.34 -8.24
N VAL A 42 7.28 23.21 -7.03
CA VAL A 42 5.97 23.76 -6.63
C VAL A 42 5.95 25.28 -6.76
N ILE A 43 6.95 25.98 -6.21
CA ILE A 43 7.06 27.43 -6.29
C ILE A 43 7.12 27.89 -7.75
N GLY A 44 7.93 27.21 -8.59
CA GLY A 44 8.01 27.51 -10.01
C GLY A 44 6.73 27.21 -10.80
N ARG A 45 5.83 26.36 -10.31
CA ARG A 45 4.48 26.18 -10.89
C ARG A 45 3.55 27.30 -10.45
N GLU A 46 3.52 27.60 -9.16
CA GLU A 46 2.71 28.69 -8.61
C GLU A 46 2.98 30.02 -9.33
N SER A 47 4.24 30.35 -9.60
CA SER A 47 4.62 31.59 -10.28
C SER A 47 4.10 31.73 -11.72
N ARG A 48 3.66 30.63 -12.34
CA ARG A 48 3.09 30.58 -13.70
C ARG A 48 1.59 30.39 -13.69
N SER A 49 0.98 30.16 -12.53
CA SER A 49 -0.44 29.87 -12.44
C SER A 49 -1.30 31.11 -12.73
N PRO A 50 -2.39 30.98 -13.51
CA PRO A 50 -3.41 32.02 -13.66
C PRO A 50 -4.11 32.39 -12.34
N GLY A 51 -4.07 31.49 -11.36
CA GLY A 51 -4.75 31.63 -10.08
C GLY A 51 -6.24 31.35 -10.12
N PHE A 52 -6.84 31.23 -8.95
CA PHE A 52 -8.26 30.91 -8.74
C PHE A 52 -8.82 31.76 -7.61
N ASP A 53 -10.01 32.34 -7.80
CA ASP A 53 -10.66 33.15 -6.77
C ASP A 53 -11.17 32.26 -5.63
N VAL A 54 -10.60 32.44 -4.44
CA VAL A 54 -11.05 31.82 -3.20
C VAL A 54 -11.37 32.92 -2.20
N ASN A 55 -12.66 33.19 -2.00
CA ASN A 55 -13.15 34.22 -1.10
C ASN A 55 -12.46 35.59 -1.31
N GLY A 56 -12.27 35.99 -2.57
CA GLY A 56 -11.68 37.29 -2.91
C GLY A 56 -10.15 37.32 -2.91
N ALA A 57 -9.49 36.22 -2.58
CA ALA A 57 -8.05 36.05 -2.77
C ALA A 57 -7.79 35.22 -4.03
N VAL A 58 -6.91 35.70 -4.91
CA VAL A 58 -6.47 34.94 -6.09
C VAL A 58 -5.35 33.98 -5.65
N ILE A 59 -5.71 32.71 -5.44
CA ILE A 59 -4.81 31.66 -4.99
C ILE A 59 -4.15 30.99 -6.20
N GLY A 60 -2.81 31.02 -6.26
CA GLY A 60 -2.04 30.42 -7.36
C GLY A 60 -2.23 28.90 -7.46
N LEU A 61 -2.24 28.20 -6.33
CA LEU A 61 -2.49 26.77 -6.26
C LEU A 61 -3.73 26.52 -5.39
N PRO A 62 -4.95 26.39 -5.95
CA PRO A 62 -6.20 26.30 -5.17
C PRO A 62 -6.39 24.91 -4.55
N ILE A 63 -5.34 24.40 -3.91
CA ILE A 63 -5.29 23.09 -3.28
C ILE A 63 -4.76 23.17 -1.84
N GLY A 64 -5.09 22.16 -1.03
CA GLY A 64 -4.41 21.91 0.23
C GLY A 64 -5.13 20.93 1.15
N PRO A 65 -4.72 20.79 2.41
CA PRO A 65 -5.34 19.83 3.31
C PRO A 65 -6.73 20.28 3.79
N ALA A 66 -7.65 19.31 3.89
CA ALA A 66 -8.95 19.49 4.55
C ALA A 66 -8.79 19.53 6.08
N ALA A 67 -9.83 19.97 6.79
CA ALA A 67 -9.86 19.90 8.26
C ALA A 67 -9.65 18.45 8.72
N GLY A 68 -8.51 18.19 9.37
CA GLY A 68 -8.10 16.84 9.73
C GLY A 68 -6.66 16.74 10.23
N PRO A 69 -6.06 15.54 10.24
CA PRO A 69 -4.75 15.30 10.87
C PRO A 69 -3.63 16.21 10.35
N HIS A 70 -3.63 16.54 9.06
CA HIS A 70 -2.60 17.36 8.42
C HIS A 70 -2.69 18.86 8.71
N THR A 71 -3.71 19.31 9.45
CA THR A 71 -3.87 20.70 9.87
C THR A 71 -3.95 20.86 11.39
N GLN A 72 -3.36 19.92 12.14
CA GLN A 72 -3.42 19.90 13.61
C GLN A 72 -2.29 20.70 14.29
N ILE A 73 -1.04 20.55 13.85
CA ILE A 73 0.13 21.24 14.43
C ILE A 73 0.91 21.99 13.33
N ALA A 74 1.73 22.96 13.72
CA ALA A 74 2.49 23.80 12.81
C ALA A 74 3.41 23.02 11.85
N PRO A 75 4.15 21.97 12.28
CA PRO A 75 4.91 21.11 11.37
C PRO A 75 4.09 20.56 10.21
N ASN A 76 2.84 20.16 10.47
CA ASN A 76 1.96 19.54 9.48
C ASN A 76 1.57 20.54 8.40
N ILE A 77 1.23 21.76 8.82
CA ILE A 77 0.80 22.86 7.96
C ILE A 77 1.99 23.35 7.12
N VAL A 78 3.17 23.50 7.74
CA VAL A 78 4.42 23.86 7.02
C VAL A 78 4.79 22.79 5.99
N ALA A 79 4.74 21.51 6.35
CA ALA A 79 5.01 20.41 5.42
C ALA A 79 4.05 20.40 4.22
N ALA A 80 2.76 20.65 4.44
CA ALA A 80 1.79 20.81 3.35
C ALA A 80 2.10 22.01 2.45
N TRP A 81 2.49 23.16 3.02
CA TRP A 81 2.86 24.34 2.23
C TRP A 81 4.08 24.07 1.33
N LEU A 82 5.13 23.46 1.91
CA LEU A 82 6.35 23.06 1.20
C LEU A 82 6.07 22.09 0.04
N ALA A 83 4.98 21.32 0.14
CA ALA A 83 4.60 20.29 -0.82
C ALA A 83 3.58 20.73 -1.89
N GLY A 84 2.90 21.87 -1.74
CA GLY A 84 1.93 22.34 -2.74
C GLY A 84 0.74 23.14 -2.22
N ALA A 85 0.44 23.07 -0.91
CA ALA A 85 -0.79 23.65 -0.39
C ALA A 85 -0.75 25.18 -0.27
N ARG A 86 -1.85 25.85 -0.63
CA ARG A 86 -2.10 27.29 -0.38
C ARG A 86 -3.46 27.56 0.27
N VAL A 87 -4.32 26.56 0.37
CA VAL A 87 -5.59 26.63 1.08
C VAL A 87 -5.58 25.61 2.21
N PHE A 88 -5.75 26.08 3.45
CA PHE A 88 -5.72 25.24 4.64
C PHE A 88 -7.05 25.32 5.36
N GLU A 89 -7.75 24.19 5.44
CA GLU A 89 -8.88 24.05 6.36
C GLU A 89 -8.33 23.59 7.72
N LEU A 90 -8.34 24.50 8.69
CA LEU A 90 -7.82 24.23 10.02
C LEU A 90 -8.70 23.22 10.74
N LYS A 91 -8.08 22.33 11.52
CA LYS A 91 -8.79 21.26 12.23
C LYS A 91 -9.83 21.86 13.19
N THR A 92 -11.03 21.29 13.21
CA THR A 92 -12.17 21.83 13.95
C THR A 92 -11.89 21.83 15.47
N VAL A 93 -12.05 23.00 16.09
CA VAL A 93 -11.85 23.22 17.54
C VAL A 93 -13.14 23.00 18.32
N GLN A 94 -13.13 22.34 19.51
CA GLN A 94 -14.32 21.98 20.31
C GLN A 94 -14.46 22.75 21.65
N GLU A 95 -15.68 22.80 22.22
CA GLU A 95 -15.94 23.34 23.58
C GLU A 95 -15.29 22.48 24.67
N ASN A 96 -15.35 21.15 24.53
CA ASN A 96 -14.58 20.22 25.35
C ASN A 96 -13.12 20.24 24.86
N ASP A 97 -12.24 20.96 25.56
CA ASP A 97 -10.87 21.13 25.08
C ASP A 97 -10.02 19.87 25.19
N ARG A 98 -10.46 18.85 25.94
CA ARG A 98 -9.73 17.59 26.10
C ARG A 98 -10.57 16.42 25.64
N LEU A 99 -10.19 15.84 24.51
CA LEU A 99 -10.79 14.63 23.96
C LEU A 99 -9.92 13.42 24.30
N ASP A 100 -10.54 12.39 24.89
CA ASP A 100 -9.91 11.08 25.05
C ASP A 100 -10.34 10.21 23.86
N ILE A 101 -9.48 10.14 22.85
CA ILE A 101 -9.74 9.40 21.61
C ILE A 101 -9.06 8.04 21.72
N GLU A 102 -9.85 6.97 21.61
CA GLU A 102 -9.30 5.62 21.54
C GLU A 102 -8.43 5.44 20.28
N LYS A 103 -7.30 4.77 20.44
CA LYS A 103 -6.29 4.55 19.40
C LYS A 103 -6.22 3.04 19.05
N PRO A 104 -5.89 2.66 17.80
CA PRO A 104 -5.61 3.51 16.65
C PRO A 104 -6.87 4.22 16.13
N CYS A 105 -6.73 5.46 15.68
CA CYS A 105 -7.88 6.30 15.29
C CYS A 105 -7.97 6.58 13.78
N ILE A 106 -6.96 6.20 12.98
CA ILE A 106 -6.92 6.41 11.51
C ILE A 106 -6.50 5.12 10.81
N ASP A 107 -7.37 4.58 9.93
CA ASP A 107 -7.05 3.53 8.96
C ASP A 107 -7.22 4.08 7.54
N ALA A 108 -6.11 4.24 6.81
CA ALA A 108 -6.13 4.69 5.41
C ALA A 108 -5.64 3.63 4.41
N LEU A 109 -5.61 2.34 4.79
CA LEU A 109 -5.05 1.26 3.96
C LEU A 109 -5.70 1.17 2.58
N ASP A 110 -7.01 1.39 2.48
CA ASP A 110 -7.72 1.45 1.20
C ASP A 110 -8.50 2.76 1.07
N GLU A 111 -9.75 2.81 1.52
CA GLU A 111 -10.45 4.04 1.85
C GLU A 111 -9.98 4.59 3.21
N GLY A 112 -10.20 5.87 3.44
CA GLY A 112 -9.80 6.51 4.69
C GLY A 112 -10.90 6.41 5.71
N HIS A 113 -10.63 5.84 6.86
CA HIS A 113 -11.51 5.88 8.00
C HIS A 113 -10.85 6.57 9.17
N ASN A 114 -11.65 7.32 9.90
CA ASN A 114 -11.23 7.97 11.13
C ASN A 114 -12.38 7.96 12.12
N VAL A 115 -12.08 7.80 13.41
CA VAL A 115 -13.07 7.86 14.50
C VAL A 115 -13.35 9.29 14.96
N GLU A 116 -12.40 10.23 14.80
CA GLU A 116 -12.56 11.63 15.23
C GLU A 116 -11.73 12.61 14.37
N TRP A 117 -12.36 13.71 13.95
CA TRP A 117 -11.78 14.74 13.09
C TRP A 117 -11.45 16.06 13.80
N SER A 118 -11.87 16.22 15.05
CA SER A 118 -11.56 17.39 15.88
C SER A 118 -10.15 17.36 16.45
N THR A 119 -9.63 18.55 16.74
CA THR A 119 -8.29 18.71 17.30
C THR A 119 -8.18 18.04 18.67
N GLU A 120 -7.03 17.42 18.91
CA GLU A 120 -6.68 16.82 20.21
C GLU A 120 -6.00 17.82 21.14
N LEU A 121 -5.69 19.02 20.62
CA LEU A 121 -5.08 20.11 21.36
C LEU A 121 -6.14 20.96 22.07
N LEU A 122 -5.74 21.58 23.18
CA LEU A 122 -6.55 22.62 23.81
C LEU A 122 -6.72 23.81 22.84
N LEU A 123 -7.78 24.61 23.01
CA LEU A 123 -8.06 25.79 22.16
C LEU A 123 -6.85 26.73 22.02
N GLU A 124 -6.19 27.04 23.13
CA GLU A 124 -5.02 27.94 23.15
C GLU A 124 -3.79 27.31 22.49
N GLU A 125 -3.60 26.00 22.65
CA GLU A 125 -2.51 25.26 22.00
C GLU A 125 -2.73 25.21 20.49
N ALA A 126 -3.96 24.89 20.04
CA ALA A 126 -4.33 24.92 18.63
C ALA A 126 -4.14 26.32 18.03
N ARG A 127 -4.57 27.37 18.74
CA ARG A 127 -4.37 28.77 18.33
C ARG A 127 -2.89 29.07 18.15
N ALA A 128 -2.07 28.69 19.13
CA ALA A 128 -0.63 28.90 19.06
C ALA A 128 0.02 28.17 17.88
N GLU A 129 -0.32 26.90 17.65
CA GLU A 129 0.17 26.14 16.49
C GLU A 129 -0.22 26.79 15.16
N TYR A 130 -1.47 27.24 15.00
CA TYR A 130 -1.92 27.87 13.76
C TYR A 130 -1.23 29.22 13.52
N LEU A 131 -1.09 30.06 14.54
CA LEU A 131 -0.39 31.34 14.43
C LEU A 131 1.11 31.15 14.14
N ARG A 132 1.75 30.16 14.76
CA ARG A 132 3.15 29.82 14.48
C ARG A 132 3.33 29.30 13.05
N ALA A 133 2.40 28.45 12.57
CA ALA A 133 2.41 28.00 11.18
C ALA A 133 2.28 29.16 10.19
N TRP A 134 1.38 30.12 10.48
CA TRP A 134 1.21 31.33 9.67
C TRP A 134 2.52 32.12 9.56
N ILE A 135 3.14 32.45 10.69
CA ILE A 135 4.40 33.19 10.74
C ILE A 135 5.51 32.43 10.00
N ALA A 136 5.68 31.12 10.28
CA ALA A 136 6.71 30.30 9.65
C ALA A 136 6.54 30.20 8.12
N ILE A 137 5.31 30.02 7.64
CA ILE A 137 5.02 29.99 6.20
C ILE A 137 5.31 31.34 5.56
N HIS A 138 4.96 32.46 6.19
CA HIS A 138 5.28 33.79 5.65
C HIS A 138 6.78 34.06 5.57
N ILE A 139 7.55 33.60 6.57
CA ILE A 139 9.02 33.64 6.55
C ILE A 139 9.57 32.80 5.39
N LEU A 140 9.11 31.56 5.25
CA LEU A 140 9.58 30.66 4.19
C LEU A 140 9.17 31.14 2.80
N ARG A 141 7.95 31.68 2.64
CA ARG A 141 7.47 32.32 1.41
C ARG A 141 8.39 33.45 0.99
N ALA A 142 8.79 34.32 1.93
CA ALA A 142 9.70 35.41 1.65
C ALA A 142 11.13 34.93 1.38
N ALA A 143 11.59 33.90 2.11
CA ALA A 143 12.94 33.37 1.95
C ALA A 143 13.12 32.66 0.59
N LEU A 144 12.16 31.81 0.22
CA LEU A 144 12.24 30.89 -0.92
C LEU A 144 11.59 31.42 -2.20
N CYS A 145 10.65 32.37 -2.11
CA CYS A 145 9.94 32.94 -3.26
C CYS A 145 10.23 34.43 -3.41
N GLU A 146 10.50 34.89 -4.64
CA GLU A 146 10.63 36.33 -4.91
C GLU A 146 9.27 37.04 -4.93
N ARG A 147 8.23 36.35 -5.41
CA ARG A 147 6.85 36.85 -5.52
C ARG A 147 5.87 35.80 -4.99
N PRO A 148 5.67 35.72 -3.66
CA PRO A 148 4.80 34.70 -3.09
C PRO A 148 3.33 34.94 -3.48
N GLY A 149 2.66 33.92 -4.00
CA GLY A 149 1.21 33.94 -4.27
C GLY A 149 0.39 33.98 -2.98
N ALA A 150 -0.92 34.24 -3.07
CA ALA A 150 -1.78 34.35 -1.89
C ALA A 150 -1.91 33.02 -1.11
N LEU A 151 -2.19 33.14 0.19
CA LEU A 151 -2.33 32.04 1.15
C LEU A 151 -3.65 32.24 1.90
N MET A 152 -4.38 31.15 2.16
CA MET A 152 -5.64 31.19 2.90
C MET A 152 -5.65 30.17 4.03
N PHE A 153 -5.86 30.64 5.26
CA PHE A 153 -6.34 29.80 6.35
C PHE A 153 -7.85 29.98 6.48
N ASN A 154 -8.55 28.85 6.47
CA ASN A 154 -9.99 28.76 6.65
C ASN A 154 -10.24 28.03 7.96
N MET A 155 -10.80 28.73 8.94
CA MET A 155 -11.08 28.16 10.26
C MET A 155 -12.30 27.23 10.19
N SER A 156 -12.34 26.18 11.01
CA SER A 156 -13.51 25.32 11.12
C SER A 156 -14.08 25.38 12.54
N VAL A 157 -15.39 25.64 12.63
CA VAL A 157 -16.16 25.64 13.88
C VAL A 157 -17.40 24.76 13.70
N GLY A 158 -17.87 24.08 14.74
CA GLY A 158 -19.06 23.24 14.63
C GLY A 158 -19.64 22.84 15.97
N TYR A 159 -20.56 23.65 16.52
CA TYR A 159 -21.29 23.39 17.78
C TYR A 159 -22.69 23.99 17.67
N THR A 160 -23.37 24.08 18.81
CA THR A 160 -24.50 25.01 18.99
C THR A 160 -24.01 26.46 18.92
N LEU A 161 -24.93 27.38 18.61
CA LEU A 161 -24.64 28.81 18.65
C LEU A 161 -24.14 29.25 20.03
N ASP A 162 -24.71 28.69 21.10
CA ASP A 162 -24.35 29.03 22.47
C ASP A 162 -22.89 28.63 22.78
N GLY A 163 -22.44 27.45 22.32
CA GLY A 163 -21.05 27.03 22.46
C GLY A 163 -20.08 27.93 21.68
N ILE A 164 -20.46 28.35 20.47
CA ILE A 164 -19.66 29.29 19.67
C ILE A 164 -19.57 30.67 20.33
N LYS A 165 -20.65 31.13 20.97
CA LYS A 165 -20.69 32.39 21.73
C LYS A 165 -19.99 32.29 23.09
N GLY A 166 -19.62 31.09 23.53
CA GLY A 166 -18.87 30.89 24.77
C GLY A 166 -17.54 31.63 24.75
N ALA A 167 -17.18 32.28 25.85
CA ALA A 167 -16.04 33.20 25.93
C ALA A 167 -14.71 32.60 25.44
N ARG A 168 -14.51 31.29 25.62
CA ARG A 168 -13.28 30.59 25.21
C ARG A 168 -13.21 30.36 23.70
N VAL A 169 -14.30 29.93 23.09
CA VAL A 169 -14.39 29.74 21.63
C VAL A 169 -14.39 31.10 20.93
N ASP A 170 -15.06 32.10 21.50
CA ASP A 170 -15.02 33.48 20.99
C ASP A 170 -13.61 34.07 21.02
N ALA A 171 -12.88 33.88 22.14
CA ALA A 171 -11.48 34.31 22.25
C ALA A 171 -10.56 33.57 21.27
N PHE A 172 -10.84 32.31 20.96
CA PHE A 172 -10.15 31.58 19.89
C PHE A 172 -10.43 32.22 18.52
N ILE A 173 -11.71 32.43 18.18
CA ILE A 173 -12.16 33.01 16.91
C ILE A 173 -11.55 34.39 16.68
N GLU A 174 -11.66 35.30 17.66
CA GLU A 174 -11.14 36.65 17.52
C GLU A 174 -9.61 36.70 17.59
N GLY A 175 -8.98 35.83 18.38
CA GLY A 175 -7.53 35.67 18.39
C GLY A 175 -6.96 35.14 17.07
N MET A 176 -7.71 34.30 16.35
CA MET A 176 -7.35 33.86 14.99
C MET A 176 -7.64 34.93 13.94
N ARG A 177 -8.64 35.79 14.14
CA ARG A 177 -8.94 36.89 13.21
C ARG A 177 -7.90 38.02 13.31
N SER A 178 -7.57 38.41 14.54
CA SER A 178 -6.75 39.59 14.84
C SER A 178 -5.77 39.31 15.99
N PRO A 179 -4.72 38.49 15.77
CA PRO A 179 -3.78 38.07 16.80
C PRO A 179 -2.84 39.17 17.34
N ALA A 180 -2.69 40.29 16.63
CA ALA A 180 -1.74 41.35 17.00
C ALA A 180 -1.97 41.88 18.43
N GLY A 181 -0.89 42.05 19.20
CA GLY A 181 -0.96 42.46 20.60
C GLY A 181 -1.32 41.34 21.59
N THR A 182 -1.64 40.13 21.14
CA THR A 182 -1.80 38.97 22.05
C THR A 182 -0.43 38.43 22.48
N PRO A 183 -0.27 37.91 23.72
CA PRO A 183 1.01 37.39 24.19
C PRO A 183 1.61 36.29 23.29
N ILE A 184 0.76 35.39 22.78
CA ILE A 184 1.19 34.28 21.90
C ILE A 184 1.78 34.82 20.60
N TRP A 185 1.16 35.84 20.02
CA TRP A 185 1.61 36.45 18.77
C TRP A 185 2.92 37.23 18.94
N GLU A 186 2.99 38.09 19.96
CA GLU A 186 4.18 38.92 20.21
C GLU A 186 5.40 38.05 20.56
N GLN A 187 5.20 37.00 21.37
CA GLN A 187 6.25 36.05 21.68
C GLN A 187 6.73 35.32 20.42
N ALA A 188 5.79 34.80 19.60
CA ALA A 188 6.15 34.10 18.37
C ALA A 188 6.89 35.01 17.37
N LEU A 189 6.51 36.29 17.25
CA LEU A 189 7.22 37.25 16.41
C LEU A 189 8.61 37.59 16.95
N ALA A 190 8.77 37.72 18.27
CA ALA A 190 10.08 37.96 18.88
C ALA A 190 11.04 36.79 18.64
N GLU A 191 10.57 35.56 18.84
CA GLU A 191 11.33 34.34 18.56
C GLU A 191 11.64 34.20 17.06
N ALA A 192 10.67 34.50 16.19
CA ALA A 192 10.87 34.49 14.75
C ALA A 192 11.90 35.52 14.30
N LYS A 193 11.87 36.74 14.86
CA LYS A 193 12.86 37.79 14.62
C LYS A 193 14.26 37.31 14.99
N ALA A 194 14.42 36.72 16.17
CA ALA A 194 15.69 36.18 16.62
C ALA A 194 16.21 35.09 15.66
N ALA A 195 15.34 34.21 15.18
CA ALA A 195 15.69 33.16 14.23
C ALA A 195 16.15 33.71 12.87
N VAL A 196 15.43 34.67 12.27
CA VAL A 196 15.81 35.25 10.95
C VAL A 196 17.01 36.19 11.00
N ASP A 197 17.33 36.73 12.18
CA ASP A 197 18.54 37.52 12.42
C ASP A 197 19.78 36.64 12.64
N ALA A 198 19.61 35.34 12.92
CA ALA A 198 20.71 34.41 13.19
C ALA A 198 21.53 34.08 11.92
N PRO A 199 22.86 33.90 12.04
CA PRO A 199 23.70 33.49 10.91
C PRO A 199 23.30 32.16 10.27
N SER A 200 22.75 31.23 11.04
CA SER A 200 22.27 29.93 10.55
C SER A 200 21.12 30.08 9.54
N PHE A 201 20.21 31.03 9.74
CA PHE A 201 19.13 31.30 8.78
C PHE A 201 19.69 31.78 7.44
N GLN A 202 20.68 32.69 7.47
CA GLN A 202 21.36 33.13 6.26
C GLN A 202 22.13 32.00 5.58
N ALA A 203 22.72 31.07 6.35
CA ALA A 203 23.38 29.90 5.79
C ALA A 203 22.38 28.96 5.09
N ALA A 204 21.18 28.76 5.66
CA ALA A 204 20.13 27.93 5.08
C ALA A 204 19.52 28.53 3.80
N PHE A 205 19.19 29.84 3.82
CA PHE A 205 18.35 30.47 2.78
C PHE A 205 19.07 31.53 1.94
N GLY A 206 20.36 31.75 2.18
CA GLY A 206 21.16 32.79 1.53
C GLY A 206 20.84 34.21 2.00
N ALA A 207 21.74 35.15 1.68
CA ALA A 207 21.64 36.54 2.15
C ALA A 207 20.38 37.26 1.64
N ALA A 208 20.00 37.05 0.37
CA ALA A 208 18.80 37.65 -0.21
C ALA A 208 17.52 37.09 0.41
N GLY A 209 17.44 35.77 0.62
CA GLY A 209 16.32 35.12 1.30
C GLY A 209 16.18 35.60 2.75
N ALA A 210 17.30 35.69 3.48
CA ALA A 210 17.33 36.23 4.84
C ALA A 210 16.87 37.69 4.92
N ALA A 211 17.26 38.54 3.97
CA ALA A 211 16.81 39.93 3.93
C ALA A 211 15.29 40.03 3.73
N ARG A 212 14.73 39.25 2.79
CA ARG A 212 13.27 39.19 2.56
C ARG A 212 12.53 38.62 3.77
N ALA A 213 13.07 37.59 4.41
CA ALA A 213 12.49 37.01 5.62
C ALA A 213 12.44 38.01 6.79
N ARG A 214 13.51 38.79 7.01
CA ARG A 214 13.53 39.86 8.01
C ARG A 214 12.45 40.91 7.76
N GLU A 215 12.24 41.28 6.50
CA GLU A 215 11.17 42.21 6.14
C GLU A 215 9.78 41.59 6.35
N ALA A 216 9.61 40.31 6.00
CA ALA A 216 8.36 39.60 6.23
C ALA A 216 7.98 39.50 7.72
N VAL A 217 8.96 39.35 8.62
CA VAL A 217 8.72 39.39 10.08
C VAL A 217 8.27 40.79 10.53
N ARG A 218 8.87 41.86 9.97
CA ARG A 218 8.48 43.26 10.30
C ARG A 218 7.08 43.61 9.79
N ALA A 219 6.73 43.13 8.60
CA ALA A 219 5.47 43.38 7.93
C ALA A 219 4.52 42.17 7.99
N MET A 220 4.59 41.38 9.06
CA MET A 220 3.80 40.15 9.18
C MET A 220 2.30 40.44 9.10
N PRO A 221 1.55 39.80 8.19
CA PRO A 221 0.10 40.01 8.10
C PRO A 221 -0.61 39.61 9.40
N THR A 222 -1.38 40.55 9.95
CA THR A 222 -2.04 40.43 11.26
C THR A 222 -3.49 39.95 11.18
N ALA A 223 -3.91 39.43 10.02
CA ALA A 223 -5.26 38.90 9.81
C ALA A 223 -5.18 37.52 9.12
N PRO A 224 -4.75 36.47 9.85
CA PRO A 224 -4.48 35.18 9.24
C PRO A 224 -5.77 34.46 8.80
N VAL A 225 -6.90 34.75 9.42
CA VAL A 225 -8.20 34.15 9.10
C VAL A 225 -9.25 35.24 8.84
N HIS A 226 -9.82 35.21 7.64
CA HIS A 226 -11.00 36.00 7.27
C HIS A 226 -12.19 35.13 6.84
N SER A 227 -12.04 33.80 6.89
CA SER A 227 -13.05 32.85 6.44
C SER A 227 -13.24 31.69 7.41
N VAL A 228 -14.47 31.19 7.46
CA VAL A 228 -14.87 30.09 8.34
C VAL A 228 -15.73 29.06 7.59
N THR A 229 -15.45 27.78 7.80
CA THR A 229 -16.34 26.67 7.47
C THR A 229 -17.14 26.28 8.71
N LEU A 230 -18.46 26.43 8.63
CA LEU A 230 -19.39 25.84 9.59
C LEU A 230 -19.51 24.33 9.32
N SER A 231 -18.93 23.54 10.21
CA SER A 231 -19.09 22.09 10.26
C SER A 231 -20.42 21.75 10.91
N THR A 232 -21.31 21.10 10.15
CA THR A 232 -22.62 20.69 10.62
C THR A 232 -22.52 19.31 11.27
N MET A 233 -22.95 19.20 12.54
CA MET A 233 -23.02 17.91 13.24
C MET A 233 -24.16 17.05 12.69
N HIS A 234 -24.00 15.73 12.75
CA HIS A 234 -25.09 14.82 12.39
C HIS A 234 -26.31 15.08 13.30
N GLY A 235 -27.48 15.16 12.69
CA GLY A 235 -28.73 15.51 13.37
C GLY A 235 -28.88 16.97 13.83
N CYS A 236 -27.97 17.89 13.45
CA CYS A 236 -28.12 19.31 13.78
C CYS A 236 -29.34 19.92 13.05
N PRO A 237 -30.30 20.56 13.77
CA PRO A 237 -31.48 21.14 13.14
C PRO A 237 -31.13 22.23 12.12
N PRO A 238 -31.81 22.31 10.96
CA PRO A 238 -31.54 23.32 9.92
C PRO A 238 -31.57 24.76 10.44
N ALA A 239 -32.52 25.07 11.33
CA ALA A 239 -32.66 26.39 11.94
C ALA A 239 -31.44 26.75 12.81
N GLU A 240 -30.80 25.78 13.47
CA GLU A 240 -29.59 26.02 14.25
C GLU A 240 -28.39 26.31 13.35
N ILE A 241 -28.26 25.56 12.25
CA ILE A 241 -27.23 25.80 11.22
C ILE A 241 -27.39 27.22 10.65
N GLU A 242 -28.61 27.64 10.35
CA GLU A 242 -28.90 28.99 9.86
C GLU A 242 -28.54 30.07 10.87
N ARG A 243 -28.91 29.89 12.14
CA ARG A 243 -28.59 30.84 13.21
C ARG A 243 -27.08 31.02 13.38
N ILE A 244 -26.32 29.93 13.32
CA ILE A 244 -24.85 29.98 13.41
C ILE A 244 -24.25 30.65 12.18
N GLY A 245 -24.67 30.26 10.97
CA GLY A 245 -24.20 30.88 9.74
C GLY A 245 -24.49 32.39 9.71
N ALA A 246 -25.70 32.78 10.11
CA ALA A 246 -26.11 34.17 10.25
C ALA A 246 -25.24 34.93 11.25
N TYR A 247 -24.97 34.35 12.42
CA TYR A 247 -24.07 34.95 13.41
C TYR A 247 -22.66 35.19 12.85
N LEU A 248 -22.09 34.18 12.20
CA LEU A 248 -20.74 34.24 11.60
C LEU A 248 -20.64 35.32 10.50
N ILE A 249 -21.72 35.53 9.75
CA ILE A 249 -21.78 36.52 8.67
C ILE A 249 -22.13 37.92 9.20
N GLU A 250 -23.22 38.05 9.96
CA GLU A 250 -23.86 39.32 10.26
C GLU A 250 -23.24 40.04 11.46
N GLU A 251 -22.87 39.28 12.49
CA GLU A 251 -22.24 39.79 13.72
C GLU A 251 -20.72 39.71 13.63
N LYS A 252 -20.20 38.59 13.09
CA LYS A 252 -18.76 38.34 12.99
C LYS A 252 -18.15 38.75 11.65
N GLY A 253 -18.91 38.99 10.59
CA GLY A 253 -18.36 39.50 9.32
C GLY A 253 -17.38 38.55 8.60
N PHE A 254 -17.51 37.23 8.76
CA PHE A 254 -16.67 36.26 8.07
C PHE A 254 -17.21 35.88 6.68
N ASP A 255 -16.29 35.65 5.75
CA ASP A 255 -16.59 34.88 4.54
C ASP A 255 -16.87 33.43 4.94
N THR A 256 -18.07 32.92 4.65
CA THR A 256 -18.57 31.70 5.30
C THR A 256 -18.86 30.59 4.30
N TYR A 257 -18.35 29.39 4.59
CA TYR A 257 -18.79 28.15 3.96
C TYR A 257 -19.69 27.36 4.91
N VAL A 258 -20.79 26.78 4.40
CA VAL A 258 -21.54 25.75 5.13
C VAL A 258 -21.16 24.38 4.60
N LYS A 259 -20.72 23.48 5.48
CA LYS A 259 -20.44 22.09 5.13
C LYS A 259 -21.75 21.34 4.90
N LEU A 260 -21.86 20.73 3.73
CA LEU A 260 -22.98 19.90 3.31
C LEU A 260 -22.54 18.44 3.22
N ASN A 261 -23.25 17.59 3.97
CA ASN A 261 -22.94 16.16 4.06
C ASN A 261 -23.53 15.37 2.90
N PRO A 262 -22.91 14.25 2.50
CA PRO A 262 -23.40 13.40 1.41
C PRO A 262 -24.77 12.77 1.68
N THR A 263 -25.23 12.79 2.94
CA THR A 263 -26.56 12.35 3.37
C THR A 263 -27.70 13.07 2.63
N LEU A 264 -27.45 14.28 2.11
CA LEU A 264 -28.37 15.03 1.24
C LEU A 264 -28.79 14.31 -0.05
N LEU A 265 -28.03 13.31 -0.51
CA LEU A 265 -28.44 12.48 -1.64
C LEU A 265 -29.56 11.50 -1.30
N GLY A 266 -29.73 11.18 -0.01
CA GLY A 266 -30.61 10.14 0.48
C GLY A 266 -29.94 8.77 0.54
N TYR A 267 -30.43 7.92 1.45
CA TYR A 267 -29.86 6.60 1.73
C TYR A 267 -29.81 5.71 0.48
N ASP A 268 -30.93 5.62 -0.26
CA ASP A 268 -31.06 4.66 -1.35
C ASP A 268 -30.10 4.96 -2.51
N GLU A 269 -29.88 6.23 -2.82
CA GLU A 269 -28.93 6.64 -3.86
C GLU A 269 -27.48 6.39 -3.44
N VAL A 270 -27.12 6.72 -2.19
CA VAL A 270 -25.77 6.44 -1.67
C VAL A 270 -25.50 4.93 -1.64
N ARG A 271 -26.46 4.14 -1.18
CA ARG A 271 -26.36 2.67 -1.16
C ARG A 271 -26.17 2.12 -2.57
N ARG A 272 -26.98 2.58 -3.53
CA ARG A 272 -26.88 2.19 -4.95
C ARG A 272 -25.50 2.50 -5.54
N ILE A 273 -24.95 3.69 -5.25
CA ILE A 273 -23.61 4.08 -5.73
C ILE A 273 -22.56 3.13 -5.15
N LEU A 274 -22.56 2.90 -3.84
CA LEU A 274 -21.61 1.99 -3.19
C LEU A 274 -21.71 0.57 -3.75
N ASP A 275 -22.91 0.06 -3.98
CA ASP A 275 -23.11 -1.30 -4.52
C ASP A 275 -22.64 -1.41 -5.98
N THR A 276 -22.95 -0.40 -6.79
CA THR A 276 -22.51 -0.32 -8.21
C THR A 276 -20.99 -0.27 -8.32
N THR A 277 -20.34 0.42 -7.38
CA THR A 277 -18.89 0.60 -7.36
C THR A 277 -18.17 -0.45 -6.50
N GLY A 278 -18.85 -1.52 -6.05
CA GLY A 278 -18.20 -2.65 -5.38
C GLY A 278 -17.79 -2.41 -3.91
N TRP A 279 -18.44 -1.47 -3.22
CA TRP A 279 -18.22 -1.13 -1.81
C TRP A 279 -19.30 -1.71 -0.89
N GLN A 280 -19.70 -2.98 -1.11
CA GLN A 280 -20.73 -3.64 -0.29
C GLN A 280 -20.31 -3.78 1.19
N ARG A 281 -19.00 -3.80 1.47
CA ARG A 281 -18.44 -3.84 2.83
C ARG A 281 -18.63 -2.55 3.63
N ILE A 282 -18.89 -1.43 2.96
CA ILE A 282 -19.13 -0.15 3.64
C ILE A 282 -20.60 -0.11 4.04
N LEU A 283 -20.88 -0.26 5.34
CA LEU A 283 -22.24 -0.25 5.88
C LEU A 283 -22.62 1.15 6.36
N VAL A 284 -23.74 1.68 5.87
CA VAL A 284 -24.31 2.97 6.29
C VAL A 284 -25.69 2.75 6.90
N LYS A 285 -26.11 3.62 7.84
CA LYS A 285 -27.39 3.48 8.57
C LYS A 285 -28.44 4.42 7.98
N ARG A 286 -29.63 3.90 7.63
CA ARG A 286 -30.75 4.72 7.13
C ARG A 286 -31.15 5.87 8.08
N PRO A 287 -31.26 5.68 9.41
CA PRO A 287 -31.60 6.76 10.33
C PRO A 287 -30.67 7.97 10.25
N THR A 288 -29.38 7.77 9.96
CA THR A 288 -28.42 8.88 9.78
C THR A 288 -28.83 9.82 8.65
N PHE A 289 -29.44 9.31 7.58
CA PHE A 289 -29.90 10.12 6.45
C PHE A 289 -31.23 10.82 6.74
N GLU A 290 -32.09 10.21 7.55
CA GLU A 290 -33.41 10.72 7.89
C GLU A 290 -33.35 11.84 8.95
N HIS A 291 -32.37 11.78 9.84
CA HIS A 291 -32.16 12.79 10.89
C HIS A 291 -31.30 13.98 10.47
N ASP A 292 -30.45 13.81 9.46
CA ASP A 292 -29.59 14.88 8.94
C ASP A 292 -30.37 15.96 8.18
N LEU A 293 -29.68 17.05 7.80
CA LEU A 293 -30.22 18.10 6.94
C LEU A 293 -30.78 17.50 5.64
N GLN A 294 -32.04 17.84 5.33
CA GLN A 294 -32.74 17.39 4.12
C GLN A 294 -32.53 18.34 2.94
N PHE A 295 -32.63 17.84 1.70
CA PHE A 295 -32.24 18.56 0.49
C PHE A 295 -32.94 19.92 0.30
N ASP A 296 -34.27 19.96 0.40
CA ASP A 296 -35.02 21.22 0.20
C ASP A 296 -34.75 22.23 1.33
N ALA A 297 -34.57 21.75 2.57
CA ALA A 297 -34.18 22.58 3.69
C ALA A 297 -32.76 23.15 3.49
N ALA A 298 -31.84 22.40 2.89
CA ALA A 298 -30.51 22.89 2.53
C ALA A 298 -30.58 24.00 1.48
N LEU A 299 -31.46 23.90 0.47
CA LEU A 299 -31.64 24.97 -0.53
C LEU A 299 -32.16 26.27 0.11
N ASN A 300 -33.14 26.16 1.02
CA ASN A 300 -33.68 27.32 1.75
C ASN A 300 -32.61 27.96 2.65
N LEU A 301 -31.85 27.14 3.38
CA LEU A 301 -30.71 27.58 4.19
C LEU A 301 -29.66 28.33 3.35
N ILE A 302 -29.28 27.76 2.20
CA ILE A 302 -28.32 28.37 1.27
C ILE A 302 -28.82 29.73 0.78
N ALA A 303 -30.09 29.82 0.39
CA ALA A 303 -30.68 31.07 -0.08
C ALA A 303 -30.65 32.15 1.03
N SER A 304 -31.08 31.80 2.24
CA SER A 304 -31.08 32.72 3.39
C SER A 304 -29.69 33.25 3.71
N LEU A 305 -28.70 32.37 3.87
CA LEU A 305 -27.34 32.76 4.24
C LEU A 305 -26.64 33.56 3.13
N ARG A 306 -26.90 33.24 1.86
CA ARG A 306 -26.43 34.02 0.71
C ARG A 306 -26.98 35.44 0.73
N ASP A 307 -28.27 35.60 0.99
CA ASP A 307 -28.91 36.92 0.98
C ASP A 307 -28.40 37.78 2.16
N LYS A 308 -28.19 37.17 3.33
CA LYS A 308 -27.51 37.79 4.48
C LYS A 308 -26.07 38.19 4.17
N SER A 309 -25.31 37.33 3.47
CA SER A 309 -23.93 37.65 3.09
C SER A 309 -23.88 38.82 2.11
N LYS A 310 -24.75 38.84 1.10
CA LYS A 310 -24.91 39.96 0.16
C LYS A 310 -25.22 41.26 0.90
N ALA A 311 -26.15 41.24 1.86
CA ALA A 311 -26.52 42.42 2.65
C ALA A 311 -25.36 42.98 3.50
N LYS A 312 -24.41 42.12 3.89
CA LYS A 312 -23.23 42.48 4.70
C LYS A 312 -21.96 42.72 3.88
N GLY A 313 -21.99 42.49 2.57
CA GLY A 313 -20.81 42.53 1.72
C GLY A 313 -19.82 41.37 1.96
N ALA A 314 -20.26 40.30 2.62
CA ALA A 314 -19.49 39.09 2.85
C ALA A 314 -19.74 38.05 1.75
N ARG A 315 -18.79 37.12 1.60
CA ARG A 315 -18.90 36.01 0.64
C ARG A 315 -19.47 34.77 1.29
N PHE A 316 -20.25 34.04 0.51
CA PHE A 316 -20.88 32.80 0.94
C PHE A 316 -20.66 31.71 -0.08
N GLY A 317 -20.37 30.51 0.40
CA GLY A 317 -20.20 29.30 -0.40
C GLY A 317 -20.67 28.05 0.33
N VAL A 318 -20.57 26.91 -0.33
CA VAL A 318 -20.77 25.61 0.32
C VAL A 318 -19.50 24.77 0.28
N LYS A 319 -19.29 23.98 1.32
CA LYS A 319 -18.22 23.00 1.40
C LYS A 319 -18.80 21.60 1.20
N LEU A 320 -18.38 20.93 0.14
CA LEU A 320 -18.78 19.55 -0.13
C LEU A 320 -17.86 18.58 0.61
N SER A 321 -18.50 17.76 1.47
CA SER A 321 -17.87 17.07 2.60
C SER A 321 -16.62 16.26 2.27
N ASN A 322 -15.73 16.21 3.25
CA ASN A 322 -14.57 15.32 3.33
C ASN A 322 -14.90 13.92 3.89
N THR A 323 -16.09 13.72 4.46
CA THR A 323 -16.47 12.49 5.17
C THR A 323 -17.93 12.07 4.98
N LEU A 324 -18.19 10.76 5.17
CA LEU A 324 -19.52 10.16 5.34
C LEU A 324 -19.47 9.20 6.54
N ALA A 325 -20.42 9.29 7.47
CA ALA A 325 -20.49 8.36 8.60
C ALA A 325 -20.87 6.94 8.14
N ASN A 326 -20.20 5.94 8.70
CA ASN A 326 -20.44 4.52 8.43
C ASN A 326 -20.22 3.67 9.69
N VAL A 327 -20.76 2.45 9.69
CA VAL A 327 -20.59 1.49 10.79
C VAL A 327 -19.11 1.13 10.94
N ASN A 328 -18.62 1.10 12.18
CA ASN A 328 -17.37 0.46 12.51
C ASN A 328 -17.63 -0.97 12.98
N ASP A 329 -16.94 -1.94 12.38
CA ASP A 329 -17.03 -3.36 12.73
C ASP A 329 -16.14 -3.75 13.90
N GLY A 330 -15.28 -2.82 14.38
CA GLY A 330 -14.36 -3.07 15.49
C GLY A 330 -13.14 -3.90 15.10
N ALA A 331 -12.97 -4.28 13.83
CA ALA A 331 -11.92 -5.22 13.42
C ALA A 331 -10.51 -4.62 13.50
N ARG A 332 -10.37 -3.30 13.29
CA ARG A 332 -9.08 -2.59 13.27
C ARG A 332 -9.03 -1.34 14.13
N MET A 333 -10.18 -0.72 14.37
CA MET A 333 -10.31 0.53 15.12
C MET A 333 -11.40 0.38 16.17
N PRO A 334 -11.28 1.05 17.33
CA PRO A 334 -12.26 1.00 18.41
C PRO A 334 -13.56 1.76 18.06
N GLY A 335 -14.61 1.54 18.86
CA GLY A 335 -15.93 2.20 18.69
C GLY A 335 -16.87 1.53 17.67
N GLY A 336 -18.14 1.96 17.65
CA GLY A 336 -19.20 1.40 16.78
C GLY A 336 -19.56 2.25 15.55
N GLU A 337 -18.96 3.43 15.40
CA GLU A 337 -19.15 4.35 14.29
C GLU A 337 -17.80 4.95 13.88
N ARG A 338 -17.64 5.25 12.59
CA ARG A 338 -16.46 5.90 12.02
C ARG A 338 -16.87 6.74 10.81
N TYR A 339 -15.94 7.53 10.30
CA TYR A 339 -16.15 8.41 9.16
C TYR A 339 -15.28 7.98 7.98
N MET A 340 -15.91 7.49 6.91
CA MET A 340 -15.26 7.15 5.65
C MET A 340 -14.95 8.38 4.80
N SER A 341 -13.84 8.32 4.05
CA SER A 341 -13.28 9.35 3.18
C SER A 341 -12.47 8.67 2.05
N GLY A 342 -12.03 9.44 1.05
CA GLY A 342 -11.20 8.94 -0.03
C GLY A 342 -12.00 8.48 -1.26
N ARG A 343 -11.48 7.50 -2.01
CA ARG A 343 -11.94 7.18 -3.38
C ARG A 343 -13.41 6.75 -3.47
N SER A 344 -13.93 6.04 -2.47
CA SER A 344 -15.35 5.65 -2.40
C SER A 344 -16.30 6.83 -2.24
N LEU A 345 -15.82 7.97 -1.73
CA LEU A 345 -16.60 9.17 -1.49
C LEU A 345 -16.74 10.05 -2.75
N PHE A 346 -15.89 9.85 -3.77
CA PHE A 346 -15.88 10.67 -4.98
C PHE A 346 -17.15 10.55 -5.83
N PRO A 347 -17.63 9.34 -6.20
CA PRO A 347 -18.86 9.19 -6.99
C PRO A 347 -20.10 9.71 -6.26
N ILE A 348 -20.10 9.63 -4.92
CA ILE A 348 -21.17 10.15 -4.07
C ILE A 348 -21.14 11.69 -4.07
N THR A 349 -20.00 12.29 -3.77
CA THR A 349 -19.92 13.74 -3.55
C THR A 349 -20.00 14.54 -4.86
N THR A 350 -19.49 14.00 -5.97
CA THR A 350 -19.68 14.60 -7.30
C THR A 350 -21.15 14.58 -7.73
N ARG A 351 -21.89 13.50 -7.42
CA ARG A 351 -23.34 13.44 -7.67
C ARG A 351 -24.10 14.47 -6.85
N LEU A 352 -23.73 14.66 -5.58
CA LEU A 352 -24.30 15.73 -4.75
C LEU A 352 -23.98 17.11 -5.33
N ALA A 353 -22.73 17.34 -5.77
CA ALA A 353 -22.33 18.59 -6.41
C ALA A 353 -23.19 18.90 -7.64
N ALA A 354 -23.36 17.91 -8.53
CA ALA A 354 -24.18 18.06 -9.74
C ALA A 354 -25.64 18.39 -9.39
N ARG A 355 -26.23 17.67 -8.42
CA ARG A 355 -27.61 17.88 -7.98
C ARG A 355 -27.81 19.27 -7.37
N LEU A 356 -26.87 19.73 -6.54
CA LEU A 356 -26.91 21.08 -5.97
C LEU A 356 -26.77 22.14 -7.06
N ALA A 357 -25.76 22.04 -7.93
CA ALA A 357 -25.52 23.02 -8.99
C ALA A 357 -26.72 23.16 -9.94
N ALA A 358 -27.43 22.07 -10.22
CA ALA A 358 -28.65 22.10 -11.04
C ALA A 358 -29.88 22.69 -10.32
N ALA A 359 -29.97 22.53 -9.00
CA ALA A 359 -31.12 22.96 -8.21
C ALA A 359 -31.02 24.42 -7.73
N LEU A 360 -29.81 24.98 -7.68
CA LEU A 360 -29.58 26.33 -7.17
C LEU A 360 -30.01 27.39 -8.19
N PRO A 361 -30.92 28.32 -7.82
CA PRO A 361 -31.42 29.33 -8.74
C PRO A 361 -30.37 30.39 -9.11
N GLU A 362 -29.38 30.62 -8.24
CA GLU A 362 -28.21 31.44 -8.55
C GLU A 362 -26.93 30.66 -8.22
N PRO A 363 -25.92 30.66 -9.11
CA PRO A 363 -24.64 29.99 -8.86
C PRO A 363 -23.89 30.56 -7.64
N LEU A 364 -23.28 29.68 -6.84
CA LEU A 364 -22.38 30.04 -5.73
C LEU A 364 -21.11 29.18 -5.72
N PRO A 365 -20.01 29.60 -5.08
CA PRO A 365 -18.76 28.85 -5.01
C PRO A 365 -18.89 27.54 -4.23
N PHE A 366 -18.30 26.45 -4.75
CA PHE A 366 -18.21 25.15 -4.08
C PHE A 366 -16.76 24.81 -3.74
N SER A 367 -16.40 24.84 -2.45
CA SER A 367 -15.19 24.19 -1.96
C SER A 367 -15.42 22.67 -1.94
N TYR A 368 -14.45 21.88 -2.39
CA TYR A 368 -14.63 20.45 -2.60
C TYR A 368 -13.57 19.61 -1.90
N CYS A 369 -13.97 18.47 -1.32
CA CYS A 369 -13.02 17.51 -0.75
C CYS A 369 -13.27 16.04 -1.12
N GLY A 370 -14.53 15.62 -1.30
CA GLY A 370 -14.91 14.21 -1.34
C GLY A 370 -14.12 13.37 -2.34
N GLY A 371 -13.06 12.67 -1.87
CA GLY A 371 -12.19 11.85 -2.72
C GLY A 371 -11.29 12.62 -3.70
N ALA A 372 -11.05 13.92 -3.46
CA ALA A 372 -10.12 14.71 -4.26
C ALA A 372 -8.69 14.13 -4.20
N SER A 373 -8.02 14.06 -5.35
CA SER A 373 -6.65 13.58 -5.52
C SER A 373 -6.05 14.12 -6.82
N ALA A 374 -4.78 13.81 -7.09
CA ALA A 374 -4.18 14.13 -8.39
C ALA A 374 -4.94 13.50 -9.58
N HIS A 375 -5.59 12.35 -9.40
CA HIS A 375 -6.33 11.65 -10.47
C HIS A 375 -7.51 12.46 -11.01
N ASN A 376 -8.16 13.27 -10.17
CA ASN A 376 -9.40 13.98 -10.52
C ASN A 376 -9.33 15.50 -10.34
N ALA A 377 -8.20 16.05 -9.87
CA ALA A 377 -8.06 17.48 -9.62
C ALA A 377 -8.32 18.34 -10.87
N PHE A 378 -7.87 17.88 -12.03
CA PHE A 378 -8.13 18.57 -13.30
C PHE A 378 -9.64 18.66 -13.58
N ASP A 379 -10.33 17.51 -13.56
CA ASP A 379 -11.75 17.44 -13.90
C ASP A 379 -12.63 18.18 -12.89
N CYS A 380 -12.28 18.13 -11.61
CA CYS A 380 -12.97 18.90 -10.57
C CYS A 380 -12.90 20.40 -10.84
N LEU A 381 -11.71 20.95 -11.07
CA LEU A 381 -11.52 22.37 -11.35
C LEU A 381 -12.16 22.77 -12.69
N ALA A 382 -12.03 21.93 -13.72
CA ALA A 382 -12.66 22.15 -15.02
C ALA A 382 -14.21 22.17 -14.94
N ALA A 383 -14.79 21.53 -13.93
CA ALA A 383 -16.22 21.57 -13.61
C ALA A 383 -16.62 22.71 -12.65
N GLY A 384 -15.66 23.55 -12.22
CA GLY A 384 -15.89 24.70 -11.33
C GLY A 384 -15.92 24.34 -9.84
N LEU A 385 -15.38 23.19 -9.44
CA LEU A 385 -15.17 22.83 -8.03
C LEU A 385 -13.83 23.39 -7.56
N GLY A 386 -13.84 24.26 -6.55
CA GLY A 386 -12.63 24.87 -6.04
C GLY A 386 -12.89 25.82 -4.86
N PRO A 387 -11.95 25.93 -3.90
CA PRO A 387 -10.68 25.22 -3.83
C PRO A 387 -10.85 23.72 -3.57
N LEU A 388 -9.85 22.93 -3.96
CA LEU A 388 -9.82 21.49 -3.73
C LEU A 388 -9.02 21.17 -2.48
N THR A 389 -9.67 20.61 -1.46
CA THR A 389 -8.96 20.11 -0.28
C THR A 389 -8.86 18.60 -0.29
N VAL A 390 -7.83 18.06 0.36
CA VAL A 390 -7.56 16.61 0.39
C VAL A 390 -7.45 16.09 1.82
N ALA A 391 -7.93 14.87 2.05
CA ALA A 391 -7.87 14.18 3.34
C ALA A 391 -7.08 12.87 3.24
N THR A 392 -7.72 11.81 2.74
CA THR A 392 -7.18 10.45 2.72
C THR A 392 -5.95 10.28 1.84
N ASP A 393 -5.91 10.94 0.68
CA ASP A 393 -4.85 10.68 -0.31
C ASP A 393 -3.45 10.97 0.28
N ILE A 394 -3.33 12.08 1.02
CA ILE A 394 -2.11 12.46 1.71
C ILE A 394 -1.86 11.70 3.03
N LEU A 395 -2.77 10.80 3.46
CA LEU A 395 -2.52 9.80 4.52
C LEU A 395 -1.93 8.48 4.00
N LYS A 396 -1.83 8.32 2.67
CA LYS A 396 -1.28 7.11 2.02
C LYS A 396 0.20 7.28 1.69
N PRO A 397 0.94 6.20 1.37
CA PRO A 397 2.35 6.27 0.96
C PRO A 397 2.60 7.35 -0.10
N GLY A 398 3.71 8.07 0.00
CA GLY A 398 3.95 9.35 -0.67
C GLY A 398 3.48 10.57 0.15
N GLY A 399 2.45 10.42 0.97
CA GLY A 399 2.01 11.41 1.95
C GLY A 399 1.77 12.79 1.36
N TYR A 400 2.32 13.80 2.01
CA TYR A 400 2.32 15.18 1.53
C TYR A 400 2.90 15.36 0.12
N LEU A 401 3.83 14.51 -0.34
CA LEU A 401 4.43 14.64 -1.67
C LEU A 401 3.37 14.47 -2.78
N ARG A 402 2.21 13.85 -2.49
CA ARG A 402 1.07 13.76 -3.41
C ARG A 402 0.41 15.12 -3.72
N LEU A 403 0.71 16.17 -2.97
CA LEU A 403 0.25 17.53 -3.25
C LEU A 403 0.92 18.13 -4.52
N GLU A 404 2.16 17.73 -4.87
CA GLU A 404 2.82 18.29 -6.06
C GLU A 404 2.14 17.84 -7.37
N PRO A 405 1.84 16.54 -7.58
CA PRO A 405 1.07 16.10 -8.74
C PRO A 405 -0.32 16.73 -8.78
N MET A 406 -0.98 16.90 -7.63
CA MET A 406 -2.27 17.59 -7.55
C MET A 406 -2.14 19.07 -7.96
N ALA A 407 -1.07 19.76 -7.53
CA ALA A 407 -0.79 21.14 -7.92
C ALA A 407 -0.53 21.26 -9.43
N ARG A 408 0.14 20.26 -10.02
CA ARG A 408 0.39 20.18 -11.45
C ARG A 408 -0.92 20.08 -12.24
N GLU A 409 -1.83 19.21 -11.83
CA GLU A 409 -3.14 19.08 -12.47
C GLU A 409 -4.02 20.32 -12.24
N ALA A 410 -3.91 20.96 -11.07
CA ALA A 410 -4.62 22.20 -10.80
C ALA A 410 -4.19 23.33 -11.73
N VAL A 411 -2.88 23.57 -11.89
CA VAL A 411 -2.37 24.59 -12.83
C VAL A 411 -2.78 24.26 -14.26
N ARG A 412 -2.68 22.99 -14.67
CA ARG A 412 -3.13 22.54 -16.00
C ARG A 412 -4.61 22.86 -16.25
N ALA A 413 -5.49 22.69 -15.24
CA ALA A 413 -6.90 23.05 -15.36
C ALA A 413 -7.10 24.56 -15.45
N LEU A 414 -6.38 25.34 -14.64
CA LEU A 414 -6.44 26.81 -14.68
C LEU A 414 -6.00 27.35 -16.05
N ASP A 415 -4.92 26.82 -16.62
CA ASP A 415 -4.44 27.17 -17.96
C ASP A 415 -5.47 26.82 -19.06
N ALA A 416 -6.22 25.74 -18.89
CA ALA A 416 -7.29 25.33 -19.80
C ALA A 416 -8.57 26.18 -19.68
N GLY A 417 -8.65 27.03 -18.64
CA GLY A 417 -9.81 27.87 -18.35
C GLY A 417 -10.84 27.13 -17.50
N VAL A 418 -11.03 27.60 -16.26
CA VAL A 418 -12.02 27.08 -15.32
C VAL A 418 -13.24 28.00 -15.22
N PRO A 419 -14.46 27.44 -15.06
CA PRO A 419 -15.64 28.24 -14.76
C PRO A 419 -15.48 29.01 -13.43
N ALA A 420 -16.00 30.24 -13.37
CA ALA A 420 -15.99 31.04 -12.14
C ALA A 420 -16.87 30.45 -11.03
N ARG A 421 -17.84 29.61 -11.41
CA ARG A 421 -18.81 28.93 -10.53
C ARG A 421 -19.06 27.51 -11.06
N PRO A 422 -19.55 26.58 -10.23
CA PRO A 422 -19.82 25.21 -10.64
C PRO A 422 -20.73 25.12 -11.88
N ASP A 423 -20.32 24.30 -12.86
CA ASP A 423 -21.07 24.05 -14.10
C ASP A 423 -21.85 22.75 -13.94
N ALA A 424 -23.19 22.85 -13.90
CA ALA A 424 -24.07 21.71 -13.63
C ALA A 424 -23.92 20.58 -14.66
N ASP A 425 -23.74 20.91 -15.94
CA ASP A 425 -23.61 19.92 -17.01
C ASP A 425 -22.27 19.19 -16.96
N ARG A 426 -21.18 19.93 -16.70
CA ARG A 426 -19.85 19.34 -16.49
C ARG A 426 -19.83 18.44 -15.25
N LEU A 427 -20.47 18.87 -14.16
CA LEU A 427 -20.59 18.07 -12.95
C LEU A 427 -21.43 16.81 -13.17
N ALA A 428 -22.52 16.89 -13.93
CA ALA A 428 -23.34 15.72 -14.25
C ALA A 428 -22.54 14.67 -15.05
N ARG A 429 -21.71 15.12 -16.02
CA ARG A 429 -20.79 14.25 -16.77
C ARG A 429 -19.71 13.65 -15.86
N LEU A 430 -19.10 14.45 -15.00
CA LEU A 430 -18.09 13.97 -14.05
C LEU A 430 -18.66 12.92 -13.10
N ALA A 431 -19.87 13.16 -12.56
CA ALA A 431 -20.55 12.22 -11.67
C ALA A 431 -20.99 10.92 -12.37
N ALA A 432 -21.25 10.96 -13.68
CA ALA A 432 -21.53 9.76 -14.47
C ALA A 432 -20.24 8.96 -14.73
N ALA A 433 -19.17 9.63 -15.19
CA ALA A 433 -17.87 9.01 -15.43
C ALA A 433 -17.29 8.36 -14.16
N ALA A 434 -17.50 8.97 -13.00
CA ALA A 434 -17.06 8.44 -11.72
C ALA A 434 -17.66 7.06 -11.35
N LEU A 435 -18.80 6.67 -11.91
CA LEU A 435 -19.40 5.34 -11.68
C LEU A 435 -18.73 4.24 -12.53
N GLU A 436 -18.10 4.62 -13.64
CA GLU A 436 -17.48 3.70 -14.60
C GLU A 436 -15.96 3.61 -14.42
N ASP A 437 -15.34 4.63 -13.83
CA ASP A 437 -13.90 4.70 -13.62
C ASP A 437 -13.42 3.62 -12.63
N PRO A 438 -12.53 2.70 -13.06
CA PRO A 438 -11.99 1.64 -12.21
C PRO A 438 -11.31 2.13 -10.93
N ALA A 439 -10.73 3.34 -10.91
CA ALA A 439 -10.04 3.90 -9.74
C ALA A 439 -10.96 4.01 -8.49
N TYR A 440 -12.27 4.16 -8.71
CA TYR A 440 -13.25 4.29 -7.63
C TYR A 440 -13.91 2.97 -7.24
N ARG A 441 -13.57 1.85 -7.89
CA ARG A 441 -14.15 0.53 -7.57
C ARG A 441 -13.51 -0.12 -6.34
N GLY A 442 -14.29 -0.79 -5.51
CA GLY A 442 -13.83 -1.49 -4.31
C GLY A 442 -12.76 -2.57 -4.58
N ASP A 443 -12.71 -3.12 -5.78
CA ASP A 443 -11.76 -4.16 -6.22
C ASP A 443 -10.51 -3.62 -6.95
N TYR A 444 -10.34 -2.30 -7.03
CA TYR A 444 -9.16 -1.67 -7.66
C TYR A 444 -7.84 -2.05 -6.97
N LYS A 445 -7.80 -2.01 -5.63
CA LYS A 445 -6.60 -2.34 -4.86
C LYS A 445 -6.44 -3.86 -4.81
N LYS A 446 -5.39 -4.37 -5.46
CA LYS A 446 -5.05 -5.80 -5.50
C LYS A 446 -3.82 -6.08 -4.62
N GLY A 447 -4.02 -6.69 -3.46
CA GLY A 447 -2.95 -7.10 -2.55
C GLY A 447 -2.67 -6.13 -1.39
N GLU A 448 -1.71 -6.49 -0.56
CA GLU A 448 -1.30 -5.75 0.62
C GLU A 448 0.21 -5.88 0.83
N ALA A 449 0.89 -4.75 1.05
CA ALA A 449 2.32 -4.74 1.28
C ALA A 449 2.64 -5.26 2.70
N ARG A 450 2.85 -6.58 2.82
CA ARG A 450 3.20 -7.27 4.07
C ARG A 450 4.40 -8.20 3.91
N ILE A 451 5.13 -8.39 5.00
CA ILE A 451 6.28 -9.26 5.17
C ILE A 451 6.07 -10.02 6.48
N LYS A 452 6.25 -11.34 6.48
CA LYS A 452 6.10 -12.21 7.66
C LYS A 452 7.33 -12.14 8.57
N LYS A 453 7.66 -10.94 9.06
CA LYS A 453 8.79 -10.66 9.94
C LYS A 453 8.39 -9.57 10.93
N SER A 454 8.87 -9.65 12.17
CA SER A 454 8.71 -8.59 13.16
C SER A 454 9.51 -7.35 12.81
N LEU A 455 8.98 -6.17 13.09
CA LEU A 455 9.65 -4.90 12.85
C LEU A 455 10.97 -4.82 13.66
N PRO A 456 12.15 -4.75 13.01
CA PRO A 456 13.39 -4.55 13.75
C PRO A 456 13.53 -3.09 14.18
N LEU A 457 14.27 -2.86 15.26
CA LEU A 457 14.53 -1.53 15.81
C LEU A 457 15.30 -0.65 14.79
N SER A 458 16.43 -1.13 14.29
CA SER A 458 17.24 -0.52 13.23
C SER A 458 17.27 -1.38 11.95
N ASP A 459 17.81 -0.84 10.85
CA ASP A 459 18.00 -1.53 9.57
C ASP A 459 16.73 -2.22 9.01
N CYS A 460 15.61 -1.51 9.05
CA CYS A 460 14.29 -2.08 8.74
C CYS A 460 13.87 -1.98 7.27
N PHE A 461 14.70 -1.50 6.36
CA PHE A 461 14.30 -1.44 4.96
C PHE A 461 14.42 -2.82 4.33
N ALA A 462 13.30 -3.31 3.82
CA ALA A 462 13.22 -4.52 3.04
C ALA A 462 12.25 -4.28 1.89
N ALA A 463 12.54 -4.89 0.75
CA ALA A 463 11.64 -4.88 -0.38
C ALA A 463 10.60 -5.99 -0.20
N PRO A 464 9.30 -5.67 0.01
CA PRO A 464 8.28 -6.70 0.25
C PRO A 464 8.16 -7.69 -0.91
N CYS A 465 8.42 -7.25 -2.15
CA CYS A 465 8.42 -8.12 -3.32
C CYS A 465 9.53 -9.18 -3.31
N VAL A 466 10.67 -8.90 -2.66
CA VAL A 466 11.78 -9.87 -2.48
C VAL A 466 11.39 -10.88 -1.41
N GLU A 467 10.88 -10.39 -0.28
CA GLU A 467 10.48 -11.20 0.87
C GLU A 467 9.28 -12.13 0.58
N ALA A 468 8.36 -11.68 -0.26
CA ALA A 468 7.22 -12.48 -0.69
C ALA A 468 7.57 -13.53 -1.75
N CYS A 469 8.76 -13.44 -2.38
CA CYS A 469 9.18 -14.40 -3.40
C CYS A 469 9.81 -15.64 -2.74
N PRO A 470 9.29 -16.86 -2.94
CA PRO A 470 9.90 -18.08 -2.39
C PRO A 470 11.37 -18.29 -2.81
N ALA A 471 11.71 -17.86 -4.03
CA ALA A 471 13.08 -17.92 -4.54
C ALA A 471 13.97 -16.74 -4.06
N GLY A 472 13.39 -15.70 -3.44
CA GLY A 472 14.15 -14.52 -3.00
C GLY A 472 14.72 -13.68 -4.15
N GLN A 473 14.05 -13.67 -5.31
CA GLN A 473 14.47 -12.87 -6.45
C GLN A 473 14.55 -11.39 -6.09
N LYS A 474 15.42 -10.63 -6.79
CA LYS A 474 15.65 -9.20 -6.55
C LYS A 474 15.05 -8.26 -7.63
N PRO A 475 13.72 -8.12 -7.76
CA PRO A 475 13.09 -7.23 -8.75
C PRO A 475 13.68 -5.83 -8.86
N PRO A 476 13.89 -5.08 -7.76
CA PRO A 476 14.46 -3.75 -7.87
C PRO A 476 15.82 -3.72 -8.59
N ALA A 477 16.65 -4.75 -8.39
CA ALA A 477 17.99 -4.81 -8.95
C ALA A 477 17.99 -5.15 -10.45
N TYR A 478 17.26 -6.19 -10.87
CA TYR A 478 17.24 -6.55 -12.30
C TYR A 478 16.44 -5.55 -13.14
N MET A 479 15.39 -4.93 -12.60
CA MET A 479 14.66 -3.86 -13.31
C MET A 479 15.55 -2.65 -13.54
N LYS A 480 16.31 -2.24 -12.52
CA LYS A 480 17.27 -1.14 -12.64
C LYS A 480 18.37 -1.45 -13.67
N ALA A 481 18.91 -2.67 -13.66
CA ALA A 481 19.90 -3.09 -14.65
C ALA A 481 19.34 -3.08 -16.08
N LEU A 482 18.13 -3.61 -16.29
CA LEU A 482 17.50 -3.66 -17.60
C LEU A 482 17.19 -2.25 -18.13
N ALA A 483 16.64 -1.37 -17.30
CA ALA A 483 16.36 0.02 -17.67
C ALA A 483 17.63 0.85 -17.92
N ALA A 484 18.76 0.47 -17.32
CA ALA A 484 20.07 1.04 -17.63
C ALA A 484 20.70 0.51 -18.92
N GLY A 485 20.00 -0.38 -19.65
CA GLY A 485 20.47 -0.99 -20.90
C GLY A 485 21.38 -2.21 -20.71
N ASP A 486 21.60 -2.66 -19.47
CA ASP A 486 22.45 -3.81 -19.17
C ASP A 486 21.62 -5.10 -19.05
N ALA A 487 21.11 -5.56 -20.19
CA ALA A 487 20.27 -6.75 -20.30
C ALA A 487 20.96 -8.03 -19.79
N LYS A 488 22.29 -8.15 -19.98
CA LYS A 488 23.06 -9.30 -19.50
C LYS A 488 23.14 -9.31 -17.97
N LYS A 489 23.42 -8.17 -17.34
CA LYS A 489 23.40 -8.08 -15.87
C LYS A 489 22.00 -8.28 -15.30
N ALA A 490 20.97 -7.75 -15.95
CA ALA A 490 19.60 -7.99 -15.54
C ALA A 490 19.26 -9.49 -15.52
N LEU A 491 19.59 -10.19 -16.61
CA LEU A 491 19.38 -11.63 -16.70
C LEU A 491 20.25 -12.41 -15.71
N SER A 492 21.50 -12.01 -15.44
CA SER A 492 22.36 -12.68 -14.47
C SER A 492 21.78 -12.59 -13.05
N ILE A 493 21.28 -11.42 -12.66
CA ILE A 493 20.62 -11.20 -11.36
C ILE A 493 19.38 -12.10 -11.22
N VAL A 494 18.60 -12.27 -12.30
CA VAL A 494 17.44 -13.18 -12.29
C VAL A 494 17.91 -14.63 -12.13
N LEU A 495 18.87 -15.07 -12.95
CA LEU A 495 19.37 -16.45 -12.97
C LEU A 495 20.07 -16.87 -11.67
N ALA A 496 20.61 -15.91 -10.90
CA ALA A 496 21.23 -16.18 -9.60
C ALA A 496 20.28 -16.85 -8.60
N ASP A 497 18.98 -16.58 -8.70
CA ASP A 497 17.96 -17.14 -7.80
C ASP A 497 16.93 -18.03 -8.50
N ASN A 498 16.77 -17.87 -9.82
CA ASN A 498 15.68 -18.46 -10.59
C ASN A 498 16.22 -19.07 -11.89
N PRO A 499 16.37 -20.40 -11.95
CA PRO A 499 16.88 -21.09 -13.11
C PRO A 499 15.84 -21.29 -14.22
N LEU A 500 14.59 -20.85 -14.05
CA LEU A 500 13.53 -20.98 -15.07
C LEU A 500 12.80 -19.63 -15.31
N PRO A 501 13.53 -18.55 -15.70
CA PRO A 501 12.98 -17.22 -15.83
C PRO A 501 11.98 -17.02 -16.97
N HIS A 502 12.02 -17.83 -18.03
CA HIS A 502 11.01 -17.76 -19.08
C HIS A 502 9.71 -18.40 -18.60
N ILE A 503 9.78 -19.62 -18.02
CA ILE A 503 8.63 -20.32 -17.45
C ILE A 503 7.97 -19.46 -16.36
N THR A 504 8.75 -18.98 -15.39
CA THR A 504 8.23 -18.14 -14.29
C THR A 504 7.99 -16.68 -14.68
N GLY A 505 8.44 -16.25 -15.86
CA GLY A 505 8.07 -14.98 -16.47
C GLY A 505 6.67 -15.02 -17.09
N VAL A 506 6.11 -16.21 -17.31
CA VAL A 506 4.77 -16.41 -17.87
C VAL A 506 3.80 -16.97 -16.82
N LEU A 507 4.20 -18.02 -16.10
CA LEU A 507 3.30 -18.86 -15.31
C LEU A 507 3.38 -18.64 -13.79
N CYS A 508 4.22 -17.71 -13.31
CA CYS A 508 4.33 -17.46 -11.88
C CYS A 508 3.04 -16.83 -11.32
N ASP A 509 2.64 -17.32 -10.14
CA ASP A 509 1.61 -16.79 -9.23
C ASP A 509 1.92 -15.40 -8.65
N HIS A 510 3.13 -14.88 -8.93
CA HIS A 510 3.57 -13.51 -8.75
C HIS A 510 3.17 -12.85 -7.41
N GLN A 511 3.25 -13.58 -6.30
CA GLN A 511 2.98 -13.07 -4.94
C GLN A 511 3.74 -11.77 -4.61
N CYS A 512 4.92 -11.59 -5.22
CA CYS A 512 5.72 -10.37 -5.17
C CYS A 512 4.99 -9.10 -5.64
N MET A 513 4.03 -9.19 -6.56
CA MET A 513 3.21 -8.07 -7.05
C MET A 513 2.12 -7.73 -6.04
N TYR A 514 1.45 -8.73 -5.44
CA TYR A 514 0.47 -8.51 -4.37
C TYR A 514 1.10 -7.91 -3.11
N ALA A 515 2.37 -8.18 -2.85
CA ALA A 515 3.13 -7.56 -1.76
C ALA A 515 3.77 -6.21 -2.13
N CYS A 516 3.75 -5.80 -3.41
CA CYS A 516 4.44 -4.60 -3.87
C CYS A 516 3.92 -3.35 -3.17
N SER A 517 4.79 -2.49 -2.64
CA SER A 517 4.36 -1.24 -1.98
C SER A 517 3.59 -0.27 -2.89
N ARG A 518 3.66 -0.45 -4.21
CA ARG A 518 2.95 0.34 -5.22
C ARG A 518 1.44 0.03 -5.27
N VAL A 519 0.97 -1.06 -4.63
CA VAL A 519 -0.48 -1.37 -4.51
C VAL A 519 -1.27 -0.29 -3.76
N ASP A 520 -0.60 0.55 -2.97
CA ASP A 520 -1.22 1.71 -2.28
C ASP A 520 -1.19 3.01 -3.12
N TYR A 521 -0.71 2.91 -4.37
CA TYR A 521 -0.67 3.98 -5.37
C TYR A 521 -1.63 3.63 -6.52
N GLU A 522 -1.09 3.36 -7.72
CA GLU A 522 -1.85 3.04 -8.93
C GLU A 522 -1.84 1.55 -9.34
N GLY A 523 -1.34 0.67 -8.46
CA GLY A 523 -1.20 -0.77 -8.70
C GLY A 523 0.24 -1.26 -8.60
N SER A 524 0.48 -2.57 -8.58
CA SER A 524 1.82 -3.13 -8.48
C SER A 524 2.72 -2.77 -9.66
N VAL A 525 4.04 -2.85 -9.46
CA VAL A 525 4.99 -2.97 -10.57
C VAL A 525 4.76 -4.32 -11.26
N GLU A 526 4.84 -4.36 -12.59
CA GLU A 526 4.64 -5.56 -13.42
C GLU A 526 5.85 -6.51 -13.36
N ILE A 527 6.13 -7.04 -12.16
CA ILE A 527 7.34 -7.81 -11.84
C ILE A 527 7.47 -9.06 -12.72
N ARG A 528 6.36 -9.79 -12.94
CA ARG A 528 6.35 -11.00 -13.78
C ARG A 528 6.75 -10.67 -15.23
N SER A 529 6.15 -9.63 -15.80
CA SER A 529 6.43 -9.16 -17.15
C SER A 529 7.85 -8.60 -17.30
N MET A 530 8.35 -7.88 -16.30
CA MET A 530 9.74 -7.39 -16.27
C MET A 530 10.76 -8.53 -16.20
N LYS A 531 10.47 -9.59 -15.45
CA LYS A 531 11.30 -10.80 -15.42
C LYS A 531 11.35 -11.45 -16.81
N LEU A 532 10.22 -11.59 -17.48
CA LEU A 532 10.15 -12.13 -18.83
C LEU A 532 10.91 -11.25 -19.84
N ALA A 533 10.81 -9.93 -19.71
CA ALA A 533 11.58 -8.98 -20.51
C ALA A 533 13.09 -9.17 -20.30
N CYS A 534 13.55 -9.34 -19.06
CA CYS A 534 14.96 -9.66 -18.77
C CYS A 534 15.37 -10.97 -19.47
N ALA A 535 14.57 -12.03 -19.32
CA ALA A 535 14.81 -13.35 -19.90
C ALA A 535 14.96 -13.31 -21.43
N ARG A 536 14.10 -12.57 -22.12
CA ARG A 536 14.10 -12.46 -23.60
C ARG A 536 15.08 -11.43 -24.15
N SER A 537 15.57 -10.49 -23.33
CA SER A 537 16.46 -9.40 -23.78
C SER A 537 17.92 -9.79 -23.96
N ALA A 538 18.35 -10.92 -23.40
CA ALA A 538 19.74 -11.36 -23.46
C ALA A 538 19.85 -12.89 -23.42
N THR A 539 21.03 -13.39 -23.76
CA THR A 539 21.41 -14.78 -23.52
C THR A 539 22.73 -14.80 -22.78
N ILE A 540 22.80 -15.61 -21.71
CA ILE A 540 24.04 -15.86 -20.97
C ILE A 540 24.49 -17.29 -21.31
N PRO A 541 25.69 -17.47 -21.90
CA PRO A 541 26.21 -18.79 -22.17
C PRO A 541 26.33 -19.61 -20.88
N ALA A 542 25.90 -20.87 -20.93
CA ALA A 542 26.17 -21.82 -19.86
C ALA A 542 27.68 -22.13 -19.83
N VAL A 543 28.36 -21.74 -18.75
CA VAL A 543 29.77 -22.06 -18.55
C VAL A 543 29.85 -23.28 -17.63
N LYS A 544 30.35 -24.39 -18.17
CA LYS A 544 30.56 -25.62 -17.39
C LYS A 544 31.66 -25.39 -16.36
N ALA A 545 31.35 -25.59 -15.10
CA ALA A 545 32.34 -25.63 -14.04
C ALA A 545 33.21 -26.90 -14.15
N PRO A 546 34.44 -26.90 -13.57
CA PRO A 546 35.24 -28.11 -13.46
C PRO A 546 34.48 -29.24 -12.77
N SER A 547 34.60 -30.46 -13.28
CA SER A 547 33.85 -31.60 -12.74
C SER A 547 34.25 -31.93 -11.30
N LEU A 548 33.25 -32.18 -10.48
CA LEU A 548 33.37 -32.64 -9.09
C LEU A 548 33.08 -34.14 -8.95
N ALA A 549 33.25 -34.96 -10.01
CA ALA A 549 32.89 -36.38 -9.99
C ALA A 549 33.55 -37.21 -8.86
N GLY A 550 34.72 -36.80 -8.36
CA GLY A 550 35.37 -37.42 -7.20
C GLY A 550 34.70 -37.12 -5.83
N LYS A 551 33.70 -36.24 -5.79
CA LYS A 551 32.94 -35.85 -4.59
C LYS A 551 31.56 -36.52 -4.49
N GLY A 552 31.16 -37.29 -5.50
CA GLY A 552 29.87 -37.98 -5.57
C GLY A 552 29.05 -37.60 -6.82
N LYS A 553 27.83 -38.13 -6.92
CA LYS A 553 26.85 -37.80 -7.98
C LYS A 553 25.41 -37.91 -7.46
N ALA A 554 24.51 -37.13 -8.03
CA ALA A 554 23.10 -37.07 -7.63
C ALA A 554 22.14 -37.65 -8.68
N ALA A 555 21.11 -38.36 -8.22
CA ALA A 555 19.98 -38.80 -9.04
C ALA A 555 18.75 -37.96 -8.67
N VAL A 556 18.17 -37.27 -9.66
CA VAL A 556 16.97 -36.44 -9.48
C VAL A 556 15.80 -37.10 -10.21
N PHE A 557 14.74 -37.45 -9.51
CA PHE A 557 13.54 -38.07 -10.08
C PHE A 557 12.46 -37.02 -10.30
N GLY A 558 12.15 -36.74 -11.56
CA GLY A 558 11.25 -35.68 -12.01
C GLY A 558 12.01 -34.56 -12.71
N ALA A 559 11.70 -34.32 -13.98
CA ALA A 559 12.20 -33.25 -14.83
C ALA A 559 11.24 -32.05 -14.90
N GLY A 560 10.43 -31.85 -13.85
CA GLY A 560 9.64 -30.64 -13.65
C GLY A 560 10.45 -29.51 -12.97
N PRO A 561 9.83 -28.37 -12.66
CA PRO A 561 10.53 -27.18 -12.16
C PRO A 561 11.46 -27.40 -10.97
N ALA A 562 11.03 -28.17 -9.96
CA ALA A 562 11.86 -28.47 -8.79
C ALA A 562 13.11 -29.29 -9.14
N GLY A 563 12.94 -30.34 -9.96
CA GLY A 563 14.06 -31.20 -10.37
C GLY A 563 15.01 -30.49 -11.34
N LEU A 564 14.48 -29.69 -12.27
CA LEU A 564 15.27 -28.83 -13.16
C LEU A 564 16.08 -27.79 -12.37
N SER A 565 15.48 -27.16 -11.35
CA SER A 565 16.18 -26.25 -10.45
C SER A 565 17.30 -26.96 -9.69
N CYS A 566 17.04 -28.13 -9.10
CA CYS A 566 18.07 -28.92 -8.42
C CYS A 566 19.22 -29.28 -9.37
N ALA A 567 18.90 -29.76 -10.58
CA ALA A 567 19.90 -30.11 -11.59
C ALA A 567 20.72 -28.89 -12.03
N HIS A 568 20.09 -27.73 -12.19
CA HIS A 568 20.76 -26.48 -12.53
C HIS A 568 21.85 -26.14 -11.52
N TYR A 569 21.52 -26.06 -10.23
CA TYR A 569 22.48 -25.63 -9.21
C TYR A 569 23.59 -26.66 -8.96
N LEU A 570 23.30 -27.96 -9.09
CA LEU A 570 24.33 -29.01 -9.03
C LEU A 570 25.29 -28.93 -10.23
N ALA A 571 24.74 -28.82 -11.45
CA ALA A 571 25.54 -28.72 -12.67
C ALA A 571 26.36 -27.41 -12.74
N LEU A 572 25.82 -26.31 -12.19
CA LEU A 572 26.50 -25.02 -12.10
C LEU A 572 27.82 -25.10 -11.31
N GLU A 573 27.87 -25.91 -10.26
CA GLU A 573 29.09 -26.17 -9.48
C GLU A 573 29.93 -27.34 -10.04
N GLY A 574 29.48 -27.99 -11.11
CA GLY A 574 30.16 -29.14 -11.72
C GLY A 574 29.92 -30.47 -11.00
N TYR A 575 28.94 -30.55 -10.11
CA TYR A 575 28.54 -31.79 -9.44
C TYR A 575 27.72 -32.67 -10.40
N PRO A 576 28.16 -33.91 -10.71
CA PRO A 576 27.44 -34.74 -11.67
C PRO A 576 26.01 -35.03 -11.21
N VAL A 577 25.05 -34.79 -12.10
CA VAL A 577 23.62 -34.97 -11.84
C VAL A 577 22.95 -35.65 -13.02
N THR A 578 22.15 -36.67 -12.74
CA THR A 578 21.29 -37.33 -13.71
C THR A 578 19.83 -37.13 -13.32
N VAL A 579 19.04 -36.56 -14.23
CA VAL A 579 17.60 -36.37 -14.08
C VAL A 579 16.86 -37.52 -14.76
N PHE A 580 16.02 -38.23 -14.01
CA PHE A 580 15.18 -39.32 -14.48
C PHE A 580 13.73 -38.84 -14.55
N ASP A 581 13.01 -39.12 -15.65
CA ASP A 581 11.57 -38.82 -15.75
C ASP A 581 10.83 -39.94 -16.50
N LYS A 582 9.55 -40.11 -16.15
CA LYS A 582 8.64 -41.05 -16.83
C LYS A 582 8.16 -40.54 -18.19
N ALA A 583 8.05 -39.23 -18.34
CA ALA A 583 7.65 -38.59 -19.58
C ALA A 583 8.74 -38.75 -20.65
N ALA A 584 8.36 -38.56 -21.92
CA ALA A 584 9.29 -38.60 -23.05
C ALA A 584 10.21 -37.38 -23.14
N GLY A 585 9.95 -36.33 -22.36
CA GLY A 585 10.72 -35.09 -22.39
C GLY A 585 10.66 -34.31 -21.07
N PRO A 586 11.51 -33.28 -20.93
CA PRO A 586 11.62 -32.47 -19.72
C PRO A 586 10.55 -31.38 -19.66
N GLY A 587 10.39 -30.76 -18.50
CA GLY A 587 9.53 -29.60 -18.27
C GLY A 587 8.35 -29.87 -17.34
N GLY A 588 8.00 -31.13 -17.08
CA GLY A 588 6.94 -31.51 -16.13
C GLY A 588 5.58 -30.89 -16.49
N VAL A 589 4.84 -30.41 -15.47
CA VAL A 589 3.50 -29.79 -15.64
C VAL A 589 3.51 -28.64 -16.68
N PRO A 590 4.46 -27.68 -16.67
CA PRO A 590 4.57 -26.66 -17.71
C PRO A 590 4.61 -27.17 -19.15
N ALA A 591 5.30 -28.28 -19.41
CA ALA A 591 5.44 -28.82 -20.76
C ALA A 591 4.32 -29.79 -21.15
N ASN A 592 3.83 -30.59 -20.19
CA ASN A 592 2.99 -31.75 -20.48
C ASN A 592 1.51 -31.55 -20.13
N VAL A 593 1.16 -30.51 -19.35
CA VAL A 593 -0.21 -30.28 -18.85
C VAL A 593 -0.70 -28.89 -19.20
N ILE A 594 0.13 -27.86 -19.00
CA ILE A 594 -0.30 -26.47 -19.21
C ILE A 594 -0.54 -26.23 -20.72
N PRO A 595 -1.67 -25.62 -21.12
CA PRO A 595 -1.99 -25.40 -22.52
C PRO A 595 -1.02 -24.44 -23.23
N GLY A 596 -0.72 -24.69 -24.51
CA GLY A 596 0.20 -23.85 -25.29
C GLY A 596 -0.24 -22.40 -25.54
N PHE A 597 -1.51 -22.05 -25.31
CA PHE A 597 -1.95 -20.66 -25.33
C PHE A 597 -1.57 -19.88 -24.06
N ARG A 598 -1.17 -20.58 -22.98
CA ARG A 598 -0.66 -19.98 -21.74
C ARG A 598 0.83 -19.67 -21.87
N ILE A 599 1.61 -20.60 -22.41
CA ILE A 599 3.07 -20.52 -22.52
C ILE A 599 3.54 -21.14 -23.84
N SER A 600 4.55 -20.54 -24.46
CA SER A 600 5.14 -21.04 -25.70
C SER A 600 6.12 -22.18 -25.45
N THR A 601 6.25 -23.09 -26.42
CA THR A 601 7.27 -24.16 -26.38
C THR A 601 8.68 -23.56 -26.39
N GLU A 602 8.86 -22.42 -27.07
CA GLU A 602 10.12 -21.69 -27.15
C GLU A 602 10.59 -21.21 -25.77
N ASP A 603 9.70 -20.61 -24.98
CA ASP A 603 10.02 -20.14 -23.62
C ASP A 603 10.42 -21.31 -22.71
N ILE A 604 9.70 -22.43 -22.77
CA ILE A 604 10.02 -23.65 -22.00
C ILE A 604 11.39 -24.20 -22.41
N THR A 605 11.63 -24.30 -23.71
CA THR A 605 12.87 -24.87 -24.27
C THR A 605 14.09 -24.02 -23.93
N ALA A 606 13.97 -22.69 -23.97
CA ALA A 606 15.05 -21.75 -23.66
C ALA A 606 15.63 -21.96 -22.24
N ASP A 607 14.78 -22.29 -21.26
CA ASP A 607 15.22 -22.58 -19.90
C ASP A 607 15.86 -23.96 -19.77
N ILE A 608 15.25 -24.97 -20.38
CA ILE A 608 15.72 -26.36 -20.31
C ILE A 608 17.08 -26.53 -21.00
N ASP A 609 17.25 -25.94 -22.19
CA ASP A 609 18.47 -26.10 -22.97
C ASP A 609 19.69 -25.46 -22.29
N ARG A 610 19.49 -24.37 -21.55
CA ARG A 610 20.54 -23.81 -20.69
C ARG A 610 20.98 -24.79 -19.61
N ILE A 611 20.05 -25.51 -18.98
CA ILE A 611 20.36 -26.50 -17.95
C ILE A 611 21.12 -27.70 -18.54
N LYS A 612 20.70 -28.19 -19.71
CA LYS A 612 21.46 -29.22 -20.46
C LYS A 612 22.87 -28.74 -20.78
N ALA A 613 23.02 -27.49 -21.21
CA ALA A 613 24.31 -26.92 -21.57
C ALA A 613 25.28 -26.80 -20.36
N LEU A 614 24.77 -26.69 -19.13
CA LEU A 614 25.58 -26.76 -17.90
C LEU A 614 26.13 -28.17 -17.60
N GLY A 615 25.61 -29.21 -18.25
CA GLY A 615 26.09 -30.59 -18.12
C GLY A 615 25.22 -31.50 -17.26
N ALA A 616 23.95 -31.15 -17.05
CA ALA A 616 22.98 -32.09 -16.47
C ALA A 616 22.61 -33.19 -17.49
N ASP A 617 22.66 -34.45 -17.07
CA ASP A 617 22.26 -35.60 -17.88
C ASP A 617 20.77 -35.90 -17.70
N PHE A 618 20.09 -36.35 -18.76
CA PHE A 618 18.66 -36.66 -18.73
C PHE A 618 18.39 -38.10 -19.22
N ARG A 619 17.52 -38.81 -18.50
CA ARG A 619 17.04 -40.16 -18.83
C ARG A 619 15.51 -40.19 -18.77
N PHE A 620 14.89 -40.14 -19.94
CA PHE A 620 13.44 -40.11 -20.13
C PHE A 620 12.86 -41.53 -20.31
N GLY A 621 11.54 -41.67 -20.15
CA GLY A 621 10.86 -42.97 -20.23
C GLY A 621 11.24 -43.95 -19.11
N HIS A 622 11.75 -43.43 -17.98
CA HIS A 622 12.07 -44.25 -16.81
C HIS A 622 10.77 -44.79 -16.17
N SER A 623 10.83 -45.98 -15.55
CA SER A 623 9.65 -46.64 -14.96
C SER A 623 9.00 -45.86 -13.80
N GLY A 624 9.64 -44.81 -13.30
CA GLY A 624 9.21 -44.03 -12.14
C GLY A 624 9.53 -44.68 -10.78
N SER A 625 10.02 -45.92 -10.77
CA SER A 625 10.48 -46.59 -9.55
C SER A 625 11.82 -46.00 -9.07
N VAL A 626 11.90 -45.71 -7.78
CA VAL A 626 13.11 -45.23 -7.11
C VAL A 626 13.65 -46.31 -6.18
N ASP A 627 14.82 -46.87 -6.50
CA ASP A 627 15.54 -47.80 -5.63
C ASP A 627 16.82 -47.12 -5.12
N ALA A 628 16.74 -46.57 -3.91
CA ALA A 628 17.88 -45.86 -3.31
C ALA A 628 19.09 -46.78 -3.07
N ALA A 629 18.89 -48.08 -2.83
CA ALA A 629 19.98 -49.02 -2.59
C ALA A 629 20.71 -49.34 -3.89
N ALA A 630 19.98 -49.59 -4.98
CA ALA A 630 20.55 -49.80 -6.31
C ALA A 630 21.30 -48.56 -6.80
N LEU A 631 20.71 -47.36 -6.65
CA LEU A 631 21.35 -46.10 -7.00
C LEU A 631 22.65 -45.89 -6.20
N LYS A 632 22.64 -46.20 -4.89
CA LYS A 632 23.84 -46.14 -4.06
C LYS A 632 24.92 -47.12 -4.55
N ALA A 633 24.54 -48.33 -4.97
CA ALA A 633 25.47 -49.29 -5.57
C ALA A 633 26.04 -48.80 -6.91
N GLU A 634 25.28 -48.04 -7.69
CA GLU A 634 25.75 -47.34 -8.89
C GLU A 634 26.62 -46.10 -8.59
N GLY A 635 26.83 -45.77 -7.31
CA GLY A 635 27.67 -44.66 -6.85
C GLY A 635 26.94 -43.32 -6.70
N TYR A 636 25.61 -43.30 -6.71
CA TYR A 636 24.86 -42.09 -6.35
C TYR A 636 24.91 -41.84 -4.84
N SER A 637 25.36 -40.65 -4.46
CA SER A 637 25.47 -40.22 -3.06
C SER A 637 24.26 -39.43 -2.58
N ALA A 638 23.41 -38.96 -3.51
CA ALA A 638 22.17 -38.25 -3.20
C ALA A 638 21.05 -38.65 -4.17
N VAL A 639 19.83 -38.76 -3.64
CA VAL A 639 18.59 -39.00 -4.38
C VAL A 639 17.59 -37.89 -4.06
N VAL A 640 17.11 -37.19 -5.07
CA VAL A 640 16.11 -36.12 -4.93
C VAL A 640 14.81 -36.57 -5.57
N VAL A 641 13.74 -36.65 -4.78
CA VAL A 641 12.39 -36.97 -5.25
C VAL A 641 11.66 -35.67 -5.56
N ALA A 642 11.48 -35.38 -6.84
CA ALA A 642 10.81 -34.19 -7.39
C ALA A 642 9.73 -34.59 -8.41
N THR A 643 9.06 -35.71 -8.16
CA THR A 643 8.09 -36.36 -9.07
C THR A 643 6.73 -35.67 -9.18
N GLY A 644 6.54 -34.58 -8.43
CA GLY A 644 5.28 -33.83 -8.35
C GLY A 644 4.24 -34.47 -7.43
N ALA A 645 2.97 -34.07 -7.59
CA ALA A 645 1.83 -34.64 -6.88
C ALA A 645 0.94 -35.42 -7.87
N PRO A 646 1.33 -36.66 -8.27
CA PRO A 646 0.67 -37.37 -9.36
C PRO A 646 -0.63 -38.08 -8.96
N ILE A 647 -0.97 -38.15 -7.67
CA ILE A 647 -2.12 -38.92 -7.19
C ILE A 647 -3.35 -38.01 -7.16
N PRO A 648 -4.35 -38.20 -8.04
CA PRO A 648 -5.55 -37.38 -8.04
C PRO A 648 -6.38 -37.64 -6.79
N ARG A 649 -7.07 -36.62 -6.27
CA ARG A 649 -8.10 -36.83 -5.25
C ARG A 649 -9.40 -37.23 -5.91
N GLU A 650 -10.07 -38.19 -5.31
CA GLU A 650 -11.38 -38.63 -5.81
C GLU A 650 -12.45 -37.57 -5.51
N LEU A 651 -13.25 -37.27 -6.53
CA LEU A 651 -14.52 -36.59 -6.37
C LEU A 651 -15.59 -37.67 -6.09
N PRO A 652 -16.10 -37.79 -4.86
CA PRO A 652 -17.12 -38.79 -4.56
C PRO A 652 -18.41 -38.44 -5.29
N LEU A 653 -18.81 -39.29 -6.24
CA LEU A 653 -20.06 -39.18 -6.99
C LEU A 653 -20.77 -40.53 -7.03
N GLU A 654 -22.03 -40.55 -6.62
CA GLU A 654 -22.89 -41.72 -6.76
C GLU A 654 -23.53 -41.80 -8.16
N GLY A 655 -24.01 -42.97 -8.56
CA GLY A 655 -24.78 -43.14 -9.80
C GLY A 655 -23.93 -43.33 -11.07
N SER A 656 -24.55 -43.15 -12.24
CA SER A 656 -23.93 -43.44 -13.55
C SER A 656 -24.55 -42.61 -14.67
N GLY A 657 -23.99 -42.71 -15.88
CA GLY A 657 -24.51 -42.04 -17.09
C GLY A 657 -23.75 -40.77 -17.50
N ILE A 658 -22.74 -40.36 -16.74
CA ILE A 658 -21.84 -39.24 -17.04
C ILE A 658 -20.41 -39.75 -16.97
N ARG A 659 -19.57 -39.38 -17.94
CA ARG A 659 -18.13 -39.66 -17.87
C ARG A 659 -17.48 -38.70 -16.88
N VAL A 660 -16.68 -39.21 -15.96
CA VAL A 660 -15.88 -38.41 -15.02
C VAL A 660 -14.42 -38.62 -15.37
N VAL A 661 -13.66 -37.53 -15.53
CA VAL A 661 -12.21 -37.57 -15.81
C VAL A 661 -11.46 -36.66 -14.85
N ASP A 662 -10.23 -37.01 -14.50
CA ASP A 662 -9.35 -36.11 -13.75
C ASP A 662 -8.91 -34.92 -14.63
N ALA A 663 -8.71 -33.76 -14.02
CA ALA A 663 -8.33 -32.56 -14.75
C ALA A 663 -6.94 -32.65 -15.40
N LEU A 664 -5.95 -33.28 -14.77
CA LEU A 664 -4.63 -33.46 -15.36
C LEU A 664 -4.65 -34.47 -16.51
N GLU A 665 -5.45 -35.54 -16.38
CA GLU A 665 -5.68 -36.50 -17.47
C GLU A 665 -6.31 -35.81 -18.68
N PHE A 666 -7.37 -35.04 -18.46
CA PHE A 666 -8.04 -34.26 -19.50
C PHE A 666 -7.08 -33.28 -20.19
N LEU A 667 -6.32 -32.50 -19.42
CA LEU A 667 -5.39 -31.51 -19.93
C LEU A 667 -4.24 -32.16 -20.74
N ALA A 668 -3.68 -33.26 -20.25
CA ALA A 668 -2.62 -33.98 -20.96
C ALA A 668 -3.12 -34.58 -22.29
N ALA A 669 -4.30 -35.21 -22.30
CA ALA A 669 -4.88 -35.77 -23.52
C ALA A 669 -5.31 -34.69 -24.53
N ALA A 670 -5.78 -33.53 -24.05
CA ALA A 670 -6.05 -32.37 -24.89
C ALA A 670 -4.76 -31.75 -25.47
N HIS A 671 -3.67 -31.74 -24.69
CA HIS A 671 -2.35 -31.29 -25.14
C HIS A 671 -1.82 -32.15 -26.29
N GLU A 672 -2.00 -33.47 -26.21
CA GLU A 672 -1.64 -34.44 -27.26
C GLU A 672 -2.56 -34.39 -28.49
N ARG A 673 -3.59 -33.53 -28.48
CA ARG A 673 -4.58 -33.32 -29.56
C ARG A 673 -5.28 -34.60 -30.02
N LYS A 674 -5.60 -35.49 -29.08
CA LYS A 674 -6.21 -36.80 -29.39
C LYS A 674 -7.67 -36.74 -29.88
N GLY A 675 -8.32 -35.58 -29.89
CA GLY A 675 -9.73 -35.41 -30.29
C GLY A 675 -10.72 -36.19 -29.42
N GLU A 676 -10.26 -36.79 -28.31
CA GLU A 676 -11.00 -37.73 -27.49
C GLU A 676 -12.22 -37.10 -26.79
N PHE A 677 -12.15 -35.79 -26.54
CA PHE A 677 -13.19 -35.03 -25.87
C PHE A 677 -14.06 -34.21 -26.84
N ASP A 678 -13.93 -34.44 -28.14
CA ASP A 678 -14.81 -33.81 -29.12
C ASP A 678 -16.21 -34.45 -29.07
N GLY A 679 -17.26 -33.63 -29.22
CA GLY A 679 -18.66 -34.10 -29.30
C GLY A 679 -19.46 -34.07 -28.00
N TYR A 680 -18.84 -33.76 -26.85
CA TYR A 680 -19.57 -33.40 -25.63
C TYR A 680 -20.31 -32.06 -25.80
N LYS A 681 -21.49 -31.92 -25.20
CA LYS A 681 -22.33 -30.71 -25.34
C LYS A 681 -22.33 -29.84 -24.08
N ALA A 682 -22.21 -30.44 -22.91
CA ALA A 682 -22.31 -29.74 -21.62
C ALA A 682 -21.29 -30.30 -20.62
N ILE A 683 -20.23 -29.53 -20.38
CA ILE A 683 -19.10 -29.94 -19.55
C ILE A 683 -19.16 -29.22 -18.21
N VAL A 684 -19.05 -29.97 -17.12
CA VAL A 684 -18.95 -29.44 -15.77
C VAL A 684 -17.54 -29.64 -15.24
N VAL A 685 -16.87 -28.56 -14.85
CA VAL A 685 -15.59 -28.60 -14.13
C VAL A 685 -15.86 -28.41 -12.64
N THR A 686 -15.32 -29.27 -11.80
CA THR A 686 -15.58 -29.25 -10.35
C THR A 686 -14.30 -28.85 -9.62
N GLY A 687 -14.30 -27.69 -8.98
CA GLY A 687 -13.08 -27.11 -8.40
C GLY A 687 -13.05 -25.58 -8.51
N GLY A 688 -11.96 -24.97 -8.03
CA GLY A 688 -11.82 -23.51 -8.08
C GLY A 688 -10.38 -23.02 -8.08
N GLY A 689 -9.38 -23.90 -8.28
CA GLY A 689 -7.98 -23.52 -8.42
C GLY A 689 -7.58 -23.30 -9.88
N ASN A 690 -6.31 -22.96 -10.14
CA ASN A 690 -5.79 -22.71 -11.49
C ASN A 690 -5.98 -23.90 -12.44
N THR A 691 -5.79 -25.14 -11.97
CA THR A 691 -6.07 -26.36 -12.76
C THR A 691 -7.51 -26.40 -13.26
N ALA A 692 -8.48 -25.96 -12.45
CA ALA A 692 -9.88 -25.90 -12.85
C ALA A 692 -10.12 -24.82 -13.92
N MET A 693 -9.44 -23.67 -13.81
CA MET A 693 -9.51 -22.62 -14.82
C MET A 693 -8.91 -23.09 -16.14
N ASP A 694 -7.72 -23.69 -16.13
CA ASP A 694 -7.08 -24.22 -17.34
C ASP A 694 -7.94 -25.31 -18.01
N ALA A 695 -8.48 -26.25 -17.22
CA ALA A 695 -9.37 -27.29 -17.73
C ALA A 695 -10.65 -26.70 -18.35
N ALA A 696 -11.28 -25.72 -17.70
CA ALA A 696 -12.47 -25.06 -18.23
C ALA A 696 -12.19 -24.29 -19.53
N ARG A 697 -11.03 -23.61 -19.59
CA ARG A 697 -10.60 -22.84 -20.77
C ARG A 697 -10.26 -23.74 -21.96
N VAL A 698 -9.64 -24.91 -21.71
CA VAL A 698 -9.43 -25.92 -22.75
C VAL A 698 -10.77 -26.51 -23.19
N ALA A 699 -11.65 -26.87 -22.25
CA ALA A 699 -12.98 -27.39 -22.56
C ALA A 699 -13.81 -26.42 -23.43
N ALA A 700 -13.75 -25.12 -23.14
CA ALA A 700 -14.46 -24.09 -23.91
C ALA A 700 -13.93 -23.94 -25.35
N ARG A 701 -12.70 -24.39 -25.60
CA ARG A 701 -12.04 -24.35 -26.93
C ARG A 701 -12.15 -25.66 -27.71
N LEU A 702 -12.75 -26.71 -27.15
CA LEU A 702 -12.97 -27.98 -27.85
C LEU A 702 -13.84 -27.80 -29.10
N ALA A 703 -13.71 -28.73 -30.05
CA ALA A 703 -14.56 -28.73 -31.23
C ALA A 703 -16.04 -28.88 -30.82
N GLY A 704 -16.92 -28.09 -31.45
CA GLY A 704 -18.34 -28.04 -31.10
C GLY A 704 -18.72 -27.01 -30.03
N LYS A 705 -17.74 -26.32 -29.41
CA LYS A 705 -17.95 -25.22 -28.44
C LYS A 705 -18.97 -25.59 -27.35
N PRO A 706 -18.68 -26.61 -26.53
CA PRO A 706 -19.60 -27.06 -25.50
C PRO A 706 -19.93 -25.95 -24.51
N LYS A 707 -21.09 -26.06 -23.85
CA LYS A 707 -21.41 -25.21 -22.70
C LYS A 707 -20.57 -25.67 -21.52
N VAL A 708 -19.66 -24.82 -21.04
CA VAL A 708 -18.76 -25.14 -19.93
C VAL A 708 -19.17 -24.40 -18.67
N ARG A 709 -19.20 -25.11 -17.55
CA ARG A 709 -19.55 -24.53 -16.24
C ARG A 709 -18.61 -25.01 -15.14
N ILE A 710 -18.16 -24.09 -14.31
CA ILE A 710 -17.44 -24.39 -13.07
C ILE A 710 -18.44 -24.46 -11.90
N LEU A 711 -18.43 -25.58 -11.18
CA LEU A 711 -19.11 -25.73 -9.89
C LEU A 711 -18.10 -25.57 -8.75
N TYR A 712 -18.32 -24.58 -7.89
CA TYR A 712 -17.47 -24.29 -6.75
C TYR A 712 -18.27 -24.30 -5.45
N ARG A 713 -17.77 -24.99 -4.42
CA ARG A 713 -18.51 -25.18 -3.15
C ARG A 713 -18.54 -23.96 -2.23
N ARG A 714 -17.78 -22.89 -2.52
CA ARG A 714 -17.80 -21.60 -1.80
C ARG A 714 -18.19 -20.46 -2.76
N SER A 715 -18.13 -19.21 -2.31
CA SER A 715 -18.37 -18.05 -3.19
C SER A 715 -17.15 -17.74 -4.06
N LEU A 716 -17.33 -16.88 -5.07
CA LEU A 716 -16.23 -16.39 -5.90
C LEU A 716 -15.17 -15.61 -5.11
N LEU A 717 -15.51 -15.06 -3.94
CA LEU A 717 -14.55 -14.37 -3.07
C LEU A 717 -13.55 -15.34 -2.42
N GLU A 718 -13.94 -16.58 -2.14
CA GLU A 718 -13.05 -17.60 -1.55
C GLU A 718 -12.34 -18.48 -2.59
N MET A 719 -12.55 -18.22 -3.88
CA MET A 719 -11.96 -18.99 -4.98
C MET A 719 -10.42 -18.87 -4.96
N PRO A 720 -9.68 -20.00 -4.94
CA PRO A 720 -8.23 -19.98 -4.84
C PRO A 720 -7.50 -19.73 -6.17
N ALA A 721 -8.19 -19.75 -7.32
CA ALA A 721 -7.58 -19.43 -8.61
C ALA A 721 -7.10 -17.97 -8.65
N ASP A 722 -6.01 -17.76 -9.38
CA ASP A 722 -5.51 -16.42 -9.65
C ASP A 722 -6.60 -15.63 -10.39
N ARG A 723 -6.78 -14.37 -9.99
CA ARG A 723 -7.86 -13.52 -10.52
C ARG A 723 -7.78 -13.39 -12.05
N GLU A 724 -6.56 -13.32 -12.60
CA GLU A 724 -6.32 -13.26 -14.04
C GLU A 724 -6.83 -14.52 -14.77
N GLU A 725 -6.66 -15.70 -14.18
CA GLU A 725 -7.13 -16.96 -14.78
C GLU A 725 -8.66 -17.06 -14.73
N PHE A 726 -9.25 -16.62 -13.62
CA PHE A 726 -10.71 -16.51 -13.49
C PHE A 726 -11.29 -15.56 -14.56
N GLU A 727 -10.69 -14.37 -14.72
CA GLU A 727 -11.09 -13.37 -15.72
C GLU A 727 -10.92 -13.90 -17.15
N ALA A 728 -9.80 -14.58 -17.44
CA ALA A 728 -9.57 -15.19 -18.75
C ALA A 728 -10.59 -16.29 -19.07
N ALA A 729 -10.98 -17.11 -18.10
CA ALA A 729 -12.02 -18.11 -18.26
C ALA A 729 -13.41 -17.48 -18.53
N LEU A 730 -13.73 -16.34 -17.92
CA LEU A 730 -14.96 -15.59 -18.24
C LEU A 730 -14.96 -15.10 -19.70
N VAL A 731 -13.82 -14.57 -20.17
CA VAL A 731 -13.67 -14.14 -21.59
C VAL A 731 -13.88 -15.31 -22.56
N ASP A 732 -13.48 -16.52 -22.15
CA ASP A 732 -13.67 -17.75 -22.92
C ASP A 732 -15.11 -18.29 -22.89
N GLY A 733 -16.03 -17.63 -22.17
CA GLY A 733 -17.44 -17.99 -22.09
C GLY A 733 -17.76 -19.06 -21.03
N VAL A 734 -16.86 -19.30 -20.08
CA VAL A 734 -17.09 -20.24 -18.96
C VAL A 734 -18.12 -19.66 -17.98
N GLU A 735 -19.16 -20.44 -17.68
CA GLU A 735 -20.14 -20.07 -16.66
C GLU A 735 -19.66 -20.49 -15.27
N TYR A 736 -20.02 -19.71 -14.25
CA TYR A 736 -19.70 -20.01 -12.86
C TYR A 736 -20.94 -20.26 -12.05
N THR A 737 -20.81 -21.19 -11.11
CA THR A 737 -21.88 -21.51 -10.19
C THR A 737 -21.28 -21.79 -8.82
N GLU A 738 -21.36 -20.78 -7.98
CA GLU A 738 -20.91 -20.83 -6.60
C GLU A 738 -21.81 -21.69 -5.71
N LEU A 739 -21.34 -21.92 -4.48
CA LEU A 739 -22.08 -22.63 -3.44
C LEU A 739 -22.71 -23.95 -3.94
N SER A 740 -21.95 -24.70 -4.72
CA SER A 740 -22.44 -25.87 -5.44
C SER A 740 -21.51 -27.07 -5.23
N LEU A 741 -22.03 -28.14 -4.64
CA LEU A 741 -21.32 -29.40 -4.41
C LEU A 741 -22.00 -30.54 -5.19
N PRO A 742 -21.34 -31.14 -6.19
CA PRO A 742 -21.82 -32.33 -6.88
C PRO A 742 -21.94 -33.54 -5.95
N GLU A 743 -23.03 -34.32 -6.07
CA GLU A 743 -23.24 -35.52 -5.24
C GLU A 743 -23.55 -36.79 -6.03
N ARG A 744 -24.38 -36.69 -7.08
CA ARG A 744 -24.89 -37.88 -7.79
C ARG A 744 -25.10 -37.62 -9.28
N MET A 745 -24.79 -38.61 -10.10
CA MET A 745 -25.01 -38.66 -11.54
C MET A 745 -26.26 -39.48 -11.86
N ALA A 746 -27.04 -39.03 -12.84
CA ALA A 746 -28.17 -39.78 -13.38
C ALA A 746 -28.20 -39.71 -14.91
N PRO A 747 -28.55 -40.82 -15.60
CA PRO A 747 -28.67 -40.84 -17.05
C PRO A 747 -29.85 -39.98 -17.52
N GLY A 748 -29.73 -39.44 -18.73
CA GLY A 748 -30.82 -38.70 -19.38
C GLY A 748 -31.96 -39.62 -19.81
N SER A 749 -33.16 -39.07 -19.97
CA SER A 749 -34.34 -39.79 -20.49
C SER A 749 -34.81 -39.19 -21.82
N GLY A 750 -35.23 -40.04 -22.77
CA GLY A 750 -35.84 -39.59 -24.03
C GLY A 750 -34.98 -38.68 -24.91
N GLY A 751 -33.65 -38.84 -24.90
CA GLY A 751 -32.71 -38.02 -25.69
C GLY A 751 -32.28 -36.71 -25.01
N SER A 752 -32.70 -36.46 -23.76
CA SER A 752 -32.15 -35.39 -22.93
C SER A 752 -30.73 -35.72 -22.46
N LEU A 753 -29.95 -34.68 -22.15
CA LEU A 753 -28.63 -34.85 -21.55
C LEU A 753 -28.74 -35.50 -20.16
N PRO A 754 -27.74 -36.30 -19.74
CA PRO A 754 -27.62 -36.72 -18.35
C PRO A 754 -27.58 -35.53 -17.39
N VAL A 755 -27.85 -35.78 -16.11
CA VAL A 755 -27.89 -34.74 -15.08
C VAL A 755 -27.00 -35.06 -13.90
N LEU A 756 -26.33 -34.02 -13.40
CA LEU A 756 -25.56 -34.00 -12.18
C LEU A 756 -26.41 -33.35 -11.08
N ARG A 757 -26.77 -34.11 -10.05
CA ARG A 757 -27.42 -33.57 -8.87
C ARG A 757 -26.39 -32.86 -7.99
N VAL A 758 -26.67 -31.60 -7.72
CA VAL A 758 -25.81 -30.66 -7.02
C VAL A 758 -26.52 -30.18 -5.76
N ARG A 759 -25.84 -30.29 -4.62
CA ARG A 759 -26.26 -29.70 -3.36
C ARG A 759 -25.90 -28.23 -3.32
N GLU A 760 -26.86 -27.40 -2.91
CA GLU A 760 -26.61 -26.00 -2.60
C GLU A 760 -25.91 -25.88 -1.24
N MET A 761 -24.88 -25.06 -1.19
CA MET A 761 -24.08 -24.80 -0.01
C MET A 761 -24.42 -23.42 0.58
N SER A 762 -24.07 -23.21 1.84
CA SER A 762 -23.99 -21.90 2.47
C SER A 762 -22.59 -21.70 3.05
N LEU A 763 -22.23 -20.47 3.41
CA LEU A 763 -20.96 -20.18 4.06
C LEU A 763 -21.15 -20.16 5.58
N GLY A 764 -20.37 -20.96 6.30
CA GLY A 764 -20.23 -20.93 7.74
C GLY A 764 -19.08 -20.04 8.20
N GLU A 765 -18.56 -20.35 9.39
CA GLU A 765 -17.37 -19.71 9.96
C GLU A 765 -16.10 -20.02 9.14
N PRO A 766 -15.05 -19.18 9.21
CA PRO A 766 -13.75 -19.45 8.62
C PRO A 766 -13.14 -20.79 9.07
N ASP A 767 -12.60 -21.55 8.11
CA ASP A 767 -11.82 -22.76 8.37
C ASP A 767 -10.35 -22.44 8.73
N ALA A 768 -9.52 -23.46 8.95
CA ALA A 768 -8.10 -23.29 9.30
C ALA A 768 -7.26 -22.54 8.25
N SER A 769 -7.76 -22.38 7.02
CA SER A 769 -7.14 -21.55 5.98
C SER A 769 -7.60 -20.08 6.01
N GLY A 770 -8.49 -19.71 6.94
CA GLY A 770 -9.10 -18.38 7.05
C GLY A 770 -10.26 -18.14 6.07
N ARG A 771 -10.56 -19.10 5.18
CA ARG A 771 -11.68 -19.01 4.23
C ARG A 771 -12.95 -19.55 4.87
N ARG A 772 -14.10 -18.95 4.58
CA ARG A 772 -15.39 -19.44 5.09
C ARG A 772 -15.64 -20.89 4.68
N ALA A 773 -16.01 -21.72 5.66
CA ALA A 773 -16.27 -23.13 5.44
C ALA A 773 -17.59 -23.34 4.68
N PRO A 774 -17.64 -24.25 3.69
CA PRO A 774 -18.89 -24.57 3.02
C PRO A 774 -19.75 -25.50 3.90
N VAL A 775 -21.01 -25.15 4.10
CA VAL A 775 -21.99 -25.91 4.88
C VAL A 775 -23.08 -26.41 3.95
N ALA A 776 -23.36 -27.71 4.00
CA ALA A 776 -24.41 -28.34 3.20
C ALA A 776 -25.79 -27.79 3.57
N SER A 777 -26.62 -27.45 2.58
CA SER A 777 -28.04 -27.18 2.79
C SER A 777 -28.91 -28.40 2.45
N ASP A 778 -30.21 -28.31 2.74
CA ASP A 778 -31.20 -29.32 2.35
C ASP A 778 -31.67 -29.19 0.89
N ARG A 779 -31.23 -28.14 0.18
CA ARG A 779 -31.62 -27.90 -1.21
C ARG A 779 -30.67 -28.60 -2.17
N VAL A 780 -31.27 -29.28 -3.15
CA VAL A 780 -30.57 -29.93 -4.27
C VAL A 780 -31.22 -29.51 -5.58
N ARG A 781 -30.43 -29.46 -6.64
CA ARG A 781 -30.88 -29.16 -8.00
C ARG A 781 -30.10 -29.97 -9.03
N ASP A 782 -30.68 -30.15 -10.20
CA ASP A 782 -30.08 -30.92 -11.28
C ASP A 782 -29.44 -29.99 -12.32
N VAL A 783 -28.22 -30.33 -12.74
CA VAL A 783 -27.44 -29.63 -13.77
C VAL A 783 -27.20 -30.57 -14.93
N ALA A 784 -27.71 -30.24 -16.12
CA ALA A 784 -27.47 -31.04 -17.32
C ALA A 784 -25.98 -31.04 -17.71
N CYS A 785 -25.42 -32.23 -17.90
CA CYS A 785 -23.99 -32.43 -18.17
C CYS A 785 -23.73 -33.83 -18.75
N ASP A 786 -22.85 -33.94 -19.73
CA ASP A 786 -22.41 -35.22 -20.32
C ASP A 786 -20.92 -35.55 -20.06
N LEU A 787 -20.16 -34.61 -19.49
CA LEU A 787 -18.77 -34.81 -19.03
C LEU A 787 -18.47 -33.99 -17.76
N VAL A 788 -17.98 -34.66 -16.72
CA VAL A 788 -17.44 -34.03 -15.51
C VAL A 788 -15.92 -34.09 -15.53
N ILE A 789 -15.29 -32.93 -15.35
CA ILE A 789 -13.84 -32.82 -15.14
C ILE A 789 -13.61 -32.52 -13.65
N ALA A 790 -12.95 -33.44 -12.96
CA ALA A 790 -12.64 -33.35 -11.53
C ALA A 790 -11.32 -32.60 -11.32
N ALA A 791 -11.40 -31.39 -10.75
CA ALA A 791 -10.26 -30.53 -10.40
C ALA A 791 -10.25 -30.26 -8.88
N VAL A 792 -10.37 -31.33 -8.10
CA VAL A 792 -10.48 -31.29 -6.62
C VAL A 792 -9.12 -31.41 -5.90
N GLY A 793 -8.04 -31.36 -6.67
CA GLY A 793 -6.65 -31.31 -6.22
C GLY A 793 -5.96 -32.67 -6.20
N GLU A 794 -4.65 -32.63 -6.03
CA GLU A 794 -3.77 -33.79 -6.12
C GLU A 794 -2.96 -33.98 -4.83
N SER A 795 -2.32 -35.15 -4.70
CA SER A 795 -1.51 -35.53 -3.55
C SER A 795 -0.16 -36.13 -3.99
N PRO A 796 0.90 -35.97 -3.17
CA PRO A 796 2.15 -36.69 -3.37
C PRO A 796 1.96 -38.21 -3.32
N ASP A 797 2.90 -38.93 -3.94
CA ASP A 797 2.93 -40.38 -3.88
C ASP A 797 3.44 -40.86 -2.51
N ARG A 798 2.50 -41.12 -1.60
CA ARG A 798 2.80 -41.65 -0.27
C ARG A 798 3.54 -42.99 -0.32
N ALA A 799 3.13 -43.88 -1.21
CA ALA A 799 3.69 -45.24 -1.29
C ALA A 799 5.16 -45.19 -1.71
N LEU A 800 5.51 -44.28 -2.62
CA LEU A 800 6.91 -44.04 -3.00
C LEU A 800 7.77 -43.68 -1.78
N PHE A 801 7.36 -42.71 -0.96
CA PHE A 801 8.15 -42.30 0.21
C PHE A 801 8.23 -43.39 1.28
N GLU A 802 7.14 -44.11 1.54
CA GLU A 802 7.15 -45.27 2.45
C GLU A 802 8.09 -46.38 1.96
N SER A 803 8.12 -46.65 0.65
CA SER A 803 9.03 -47.64 0.06
C SER A 803 10.52 -47.28 0.19
N LEU A 804 10.83 -45.98 0.23
CA LEU A 804 12.17 -45.47 0.48
C LEU A 804 12.55 -45.47 1.98
N GLY A 805 11.60 -45.77 2.87
CA GLY A 805 11.77 -45.70 4.32
C GLY A 805 11.69 -44.27 4.89
N ALA A 806 11.20 -43.31 4.12
CA ALA A 806 11.02 -41.93 4.56
C ALA A 806 9.79 -41.80 5.47
N GLU A 807 9.89 -40.95 6.48
CA GLU A 807 8.76 -40.61 7.33
C GLU A 807 7.71 -39.83 6.54
N VAL A 808 6.44 -40.23 6.65
CA VAL A 808 5.30 -39.58 5.99
C VAL A 808 4.32 -39.08 7.05
N GLY A 809 3.96 -37.80 6.95
CA GLY A 809 3.02 -37.17 7.86
C GLY A 809 1.58 -37.64 7.66
N LYS A 810 0.70 -37.29 8.61
CA LYS A 810 -0.75 -37.61 8.58
C LYS A 810 -1.47 -37.08 7.32
N ASN A 811 -0.93 -36.05 6.69
CA ASN A 811 -1.42 -35.46 5.45
C ASN A 811 -0.96 -36.19 4.17
N GLY A 812 -0.23 -37.30 4.31
CA GLY A 812 0.30 -38.10 3.20
C GLY A 812 1.53 -37.48 2.53
N ARG A 813 2.14 -36.45 3.12
CA ARG A 813 3.33 -35.77 2.57
C ARG A 813 4.60 -36.24 3.29
N PRO A 814 5.75 -36.30 2.61
CA PRO A 814 7.02 -36.62 3.27
C PRO A 814 7.36 -35.56 4.32
N VAL A 815 7.88 -36.00 5.46
CA VAL A 815 8.46 -35.11 6.47
C VAL A 815 9.89 -34.77 6.04
N VAL A 816 10.18 -33.47 5.96
CA VAL A 816 11.51 -32.98 5.59
C VAL A 816 11.97 -31.85 6.49
N ASP A 817 13.28 -31.68 6.59
CA ASP A 817 13.88 -30.45 7.12
C ASP A 817 13.67 -29.29 6.12
N GLU A 818 13.02 -28.21 6.56
CA GLU A 818 12.62 -27.10 5.67
C GLU A 818 13.80 -26.26 5.16
N SER A 819 14.98 -26.38 5.75
CA SER A 819 16.18 -25.62 5.34
C SER A 819 17.05 -26.38 4.34
N THR A 820 16.93 -27.71 4.29
CA THR A 820 17.77 -28.60 3.48
C THR A 820 16.99 -29.49 2.52
N MET A 821 15.67 -29.62 2.70
CA MET A 821 14.79 -30.58 2.02
C MET A 821 15.12 -32.06 2.29
N ALA A 822 15.98 -32.35 3.26
CA ALA A 822 16.37 -33.71 3.63
C ALA A 822 15.19 -34.44 4.29
N THR A 823 14.98 -35.71 3.92
CA THR A 823 14.03 -36.61 4.57
C THR A 823 14.67 -37.26 5.81
N SER A 824 13.92 -38.13 6.49
CA SER A 824 14.48 -38.99 7.56
C SER A 824 15.53 -40.00 7.05
N VAL A 825 15.62 -40.23 5.74
CA VAL A 825 16.57 -41.18 5.14
C VAL A 825 17.82 -40.43 4.66
N PRO A 826 19.02 -40.76 5.18
CA PRO A 826 20.25 -40.07 4.79
C PRO A 826 20.52 -40.12 3.29
N GLY A 827 20.80 -38.96 2.69
CA GLY A 827 21.05 -38.82 1.25
C GLY A 827 19.78 -38.79 0.40
N VAL A 828 18.58 -38.85 0.99
CA VAL A 828 17.30 -38.74 0.27
C VAL A 828 16.62 -37.41 0.61
N TYR A 829 16.20 -36.68 -0.43
CA TYR A 829 15.59 -35.36 -0.35
C TYR A 829 14.24 -35.34 -1.08
N ALA A 830 13.31 -34.48 -0.67
CA ALA A 830 12.03 -34.29 -1.36
C ALA A 830 11.78 -32.80 -1.66
N ALA A 831 11.45 -32.48 -2.91
CA ALA A 831 11.32 -31.09 -3.37
C ALA A 831 10.10 -30.85 -4.26
N GLY A 832 9.59 -29.63 -4.25
CA GLY A 832 8.45 -29.22 -5.06
C GLY A 832 7.15 -29.88 -4.64
N ASP A 833 6.27 -30.15 -5.59
CA ASP A 833 4.95 -30.69 -5.28
C ASP A 833 5.01 -32.09 -4.67
N ALA A 834 6.10 -32.85 -4.88
CA ALA A 834 6.34 -34.12 -4.19
C ALA A 834 6.46 -33.95 -2.67
N ARG A 835 6.88 -32.77 -2.21
CA ARG A 835 6.94 -32.37 -0.79
C ARG A 835 5.68 -31.61 -0.37
N ARG A 836 5.25 -30.65 -1.18
CA ARG A 836 4.23 -29.64 -0.82
C ARG A 836 2.80 -30.04 -1.15
N GLY A 837 2.58 -31.05 -1.99
CA GLY A 837 1.36 -31.12 -2.80
C GLY A 837 1.33 -30.00 -3.86
N PRO A 838 0.24 -29.84 -4.63
CA PRO A 838 0.16 -28.83 -5.68
C PRO A 838 0.43 -27.42 -5.11
N ALA A 839 1.57 -26.84 -5.48
CA ALA A 839 2.06 -25.55 -5.05
C ALA A 839 2.47 -24.69 -6.27
N SER A 840 3.03 -23.50 -6.04
CA SER A 840 3.48 -22.65 -7.15
C SER A 840 4.84 -23.08 -7.70
N ILE A 841 5.03 -22.89 -9.01
CA ILE A 841 6.25 -23.26 -9.76
C ILE A 841 7.51 -22.70 -9.07
N ILE A 842 7.48 -21.42 -8.71
CA ILE A 842 8.62 -20.74 -8.08
C ILE A 842 8.94 -21.26 -6.67
N ALA A 843 7.93 -21.75 -5.93
CA ALA A 843 8.16 -22.41 -4.64
C ALA A 843 8.83 -23.78 -4.82
N GLY A 844 8.44 -24.53 -5.85
CA GLY A 844 9.10 -25.79 -6.18
C GLY A 844 10.55 -25.60 -6.64
N GLU A 845 10.84 -24.56 -7.41
CA GLU A 845 12.21 -24.20 -7.77
C GLU A 845 13.06 -23.85 -6.54
N ALA A 846 12.48 -23.12 -5.57
CA ALA A 846 13.16 -22.79 -4.33
C ALA A 846 13.53 -24.05 -3.52
N ASP A 847 12.64 -25.04 -3.45
CA ASP A 847 12.94 -26.34 -2.82
C ASP A 847 14.09 -27.06 -3.55
N GLY A 848 14.05 -27.07 -4.89
CA GLY A 848 15.10 -27.68 -5.71
C GLY A 848 16.49 -27.06 -5.44
N ARG A 849 16.55 -25.73 -5.29
CA ARG A 849 17.78 -25.01 -4.91
C ARG A 849 18.27 -25.41 -3.53
N LEU A 850 17.38 -25.45 -2.52
CA LEU A 850 17.74 -25.83 -1.15
C LEU A 850 18.28 -27.26 -1.09
N ALA A 851 17.66 -28.20 -1.81
CA ALA A 851 18.14 -29.58 -1.93
C ALA A 851 19.54 -29.64 -2.57
N ALA A 852 19.75 -28.93 -3.68
CA ALA A 852 21.07 -28.86 -4.33
C ALA A 852 22.15 -28.30 -3.40
N TYR A 853 21.86 -27.22 -2.67
CA TYR A 853 22.78 -26.63 -1.72
C TYR A 853 23.11 -27.57 -0.55
N ALA A 854 22.12 -28.31 -0.04
CA ALA A 854 22.35 -29.30 1.00
C ALA A 854 23.25 -30.45 0.51
N ILE A 855 23.04 -30.93 -0.72
CA ILE A 855 23.86 -31.97 -1.35
C ILE A 855 25.31 -31.50 -1.52
N LEU A 856 25.52 -30.28 -2.02
CA LEU A 856 26.85 -29.69 -2.20
C LEU A 856 27.58 -29.57 -0.87
N ARG A 857 26.91 -29.04 0.17
CA ARG A 857 27.51 -28.93 1.51
C ARG A 857 27.84 -30.29 2.11
N ALA A 858 26.98 -31.29 1.94
CA ALA A 858 27.26 -32.66 2.37
C ALA A 858 28.49 -33.26 1.65
N ALA A 859 28.77 -32.83 0.40
CA ALA A 859 29.96 -33.18 -0.34
C ALA A 859 31.20 -32.30 -0.02
N GLY A 860 31.08 -31.38 0.95
CA GLY A 860 32.14 -30.45 1.34
C GLY A 860 32.37 -29.31 0.35
N VAL A 861 31.34 -28.92 -0.40
CA VAL A 861 31.36 -27.84 -1.39
C VAL A 861 30.39 -26.76 -0.94
N GLU A 862 30.87 -25.55 -0.69
CA GLU A 862 29.97 -24.43 -0.41
C GLU A 862 29.42 -23.88 -1.73
N PRO A 863 28.08 -23.87 -1.93
CA PRO A 863 27.48 -23.34 -3.15
C PRO A 863 27.78 -21.85 -3.32
N ARG A 864 27.97 -21.41 -4.57
CA ARG A 864 28.07 -19.98 -4.87
C ARG A 864 26.71 -19.34 -4.69
N VAL A 865 26.67 -18.31 -3.85
CA VAL A 865 25.48 -17.47 -3.66
C VAL A 865 25.86 -16.04 -4.00
N GLU A 866 25.25 -15.49 -5.05
CA GLU A 866 25.44 -14.09 -5.42
C GLU A 866 24.73 -13.21 -4.39
N ARG A 867 25.52 -12.46 -3.61
CA ARG A 867 25.02 -11.46 -2.68
C ARG A 867 25.04 -10.11 -3.37
N LEU A 868 23.86 -9.51 -3.52
CA LEU A 868 23.75 -8.14 -3.98
C LEU A 868 23.94 -7.20 -2.80
N GLU A 869 24.84 -6.24 -2.96
CA GLU A 869 24.97 -5.15 -2.02
C GLU A 869 23.72 -4.26 -2.04
N PRO A 870 23.27 -3.77 -0.89
CA PRO A 870 22.19 -2.79 -0.84
C PRO A 870 22.51 -1.59 -1.73
N SER A 871 21.57 -1.21 -2.58
CA SER A 871 21.72 0.01 -3.38
C SER A 871 21.63 1.24 -2.48
N ALA A 872 22.45 2.25 -2.78
CA ALA A 872 22.29 3.57 -2.16
C ALA A 872 20.89 4.14 -2.48
N PRO A 873 20.29 4.91 -1.55
CA PRO A 873 19.08 5.66 -1.82
C PRO A 873 19.26 6.62 -3.00
N ASP A 874 18.27 6.68 -3.89
CA ASP A 874 18.23 7.64 -4.98
C ASP A 874 17.38 8.84 -4.55
N HIS A 875 18.05 9.95 -4.23
CA HIS A 875 17.38 11.14 -3.70
C HIS A 875 16.42 11.81 -4.70
N ASP A 876 16.69 11.73 -6.01
CA ASP A 876 15.76 12.28 -7.02
C ASP A 876 14.47 11.45 -7.04
N ALA A 877 14.61 10.11 -7.10
CA ALA A 877 13.47 9.21 -7.06
C ALA A 877 12.67 9.35 -5.77
N LEU A 878 13.34 9.51 -4.62
CA LEU A 878 12.69 9.78 -3.34
C LEU A 878 11.87 11.08 -3.36
N SER A 879 12.34 12.11 -4.07
CA SER A 879 11.60 13.37 -4.22
C SER A 879 10.35 13.30 -5.10
N ARG A 880 10.16 12.18 -5.80
CA ARG A 880 9.03 11.93 -6.72
C ARG A 880 8.08 10.84 -6.22
N ARG A 881 8.23 10.38 -4.97
CA ARG A 881 7.38 9.35 -4.36
C ARG A 881 5.92 9.74 -4.12
N GLY A 882 5.52 10.96 -4.45
CA GLY A 882 4.11 11.37 -4.52
C GLY A 882 3.45 11.07 -5.86
N GLU A 883 4.20 10.68 -6.89
CA GLU A 883 3.69 10.49 -8.25
C GLU A 883 2.95 9.16 -8.43
N THR A 884 1.76 9.24 -9.03
CA THR A 884 1.08 8.10 -9.63
C THR A 884 1.54 7.96 -11.08
N LEU A 885 2.05 6.78 -11.43
CA LEU A 885 2.62 6.52 -12.75
C LEU A 885 2.00 5.21 -13.27
N PRO A 886 0.92 5.27 -14.07
CA PRO A 886 0.29 4.07 -14.58
C PRO A 886 1.27 3.19 -15.36
N SER A 887 1.06 1.87 -15.30
CA SER A 887 1.80 0.94 -16.16
C SER A 887 1.47 1.19 -17.64
N LEU A 888 2.42 0.88 -18.52
CA LEU A 888 2.18 0.85 -19.97
C LEU A 888 1.83 -0.58 -20.41
N PRO A 889 1.16 -0.78 -21.57
CA PRO A 889 1.03 -2.11 -22.14
C PRO A 889 2.40 -2.77 -22.30
N VAL A 890 2.50 -4.08 -22.05
CA VAL A 890 3.77 -4.83 -22.16
C VAL A 890 4.38 -4.75 -23.58
N THR A 891 3.55 -4.49 -24.59
CA THR A 891 3.96 -4.29 -25.98
C THR A 891 4.52 -2.89 -26.28
N ASP A 892 4.40 -1.94 -25.35
CA ASP A 892 4.89 -0.57 -25.52
C ASP A 892 6.43 -0.52 -25.34
N PRO A 893 7.19 0.11 -26.26
CA PRO A 893 8.64 0.24 -26.14
C PRO A 893 9.11 0.93 -24.84
N GLY A 894 8.28 1.80 -24.26
CA GLY A 894 8.54 2.49 -23.00
C GLY A 894 8.24 1.67 -21.75
N PHE A 895 7.66 0.46 -21.87
CA PHE A 895 7.24 -0.38 -20.75
C PHE A 895 8.34 -0.59 -19.71
N VAL A 896 9.53 -1.03 -20.15
CA VAL A 896 10.67 -1.32 -19.27
C VAL A 896 11.11 -0.07 -18.50
N ALA A 897 11.23 1.07 -19.18
CA ALA A 897 11.62 2.33 -18.56
C ALA A 897 10.56 2.79 -17.55
N ARG A 898 9.27 2.68 -17.92
CA ARG A 898 8.14 3.01 -17.03
C ARG A 898 8.14 2.14 -15.78
N GLU A 899 8.26 0.83 -15.90
CA GLU A 899 8.22 -0.07 -14.74
C GLU A 899 9.43 0.10 -13.80
N ALA A 900 10.60 0.42 -14.36
CA ALA A 900 11.77 0.76 -13.55
C ALA A 900 11.58 2.10 -12.80
N GLU A 901 11.06 3.12 -13.46
CA GLU A 901 10.66 4.39 -12.81
C GLU A 901 9.57 4.18 -11.76
N ARG A 902 8.67 3.19 -11.98
CA ARG A 902 7.64 2.83 -11.01
C ARG A 902 8.20 2.14 -9.76
N CYS A 903 9.40 1.56 -9.81
CA CYS A 903 9.97 0.86 -8.67
C CYS A 903 10.37 1.84 -7.54
N LEU A 904 9.74 1.72 -6.37
CA LEU A 904 10.07 2.56 -5.20
C LEU A 904 11.40 2.20 -4.52
N SER A 905 12.10 1.16 -4.98
CA SER A 905 13.35 0.69 -4.38
C SER A 905 13.27 0.49 -2.85
N CYS A 906 12.20 -0.15 -2.37
CA CYS A 906 11.89 -0.24 -0.94
C CYS A 906 13.01 -0.86 -0.05
N GLY A 907 13.92 -1.63 -0.64
CA GLY A 907 15.10 -2.17 0.05
C GLY A 907 16.20 -1.14 0.34
N SER A 908 16.27 -0.04 -0.39
CA SER A 908 17.20 1.08 -0.10
C SER A 908 16.55 2.14 0.77
N ALA A 909 15.24 2.40 0.60
CA ALA A 909 14.51 3.41 1.35
C ALA A 909 13.01 3.11 1.38
N CYS A 910 12.51 2.37 2.38
CA CYS A 910 11.09 2.07 2.51
C CYS A 910 10.26 3.33 2.80
N LEU A 911 10.63 4.10 3.84
CA LEU A 911 10.07 5.41 4.24
C LEU A 911 8.55 5.51 4.43
N ARG A 912 7.78 4.42 4.27
CA ARG A 912 6.31 4.45 4.37
C ARG A 912 5.83 5.08 5.67
N CYS A 913 6.44 4.74 6.81
CA CYS A 913 6.08 5.30 8.12
C CYS A 913 6.35 6.81 8.25
N VAL A 914 7.33 7.34 7.51
CA VAL A 914 7.67 8.78 7.44
C VAL A 914 6.65 9.51 6.56
N GLU A 915 6.30 8.90 5.43
CA GLU A 915 5.37 9.48 4.45
C GLU A 915 3.94 9.55 4.97
N VAL A 916 3.43 8.47 5.57
CA VAL A 916 2.03 8.37 6.03
C VAL A 916 1.79 9.02 7.38
N CYS A 917 2.84 9.49 8.07
CA CYS A 917 2.71 10.15 9.35
C CYS A 917 2.26 11.59 9.15
N PRO A 918 1.01 11.95 9.49
CA PRO A 918 0.54 13.32 9.34
C PRO A 918 1.37 14.28 10.22
N ASN A 919 1.83 13.83 11.38
CA ASN A 919 2.55 14.66 12.33
C ASN A 919 4.06 14.77 12.09
N ARG A 920 4.61 14.03 11.11
CA ARG A 920 6.06 13.97 10.87
C ARG A 920 6.87 13.57 12.10
N ALA A 921 6.29 12.70 12.93
CA ALA A 921 6.91 12.11 14.11
C ALA A 921 7.94 11.03 13.75
N ASN A 922 7.76 10.32 12.64
CA ASN A 922 8.80 9.42 12.12
C ASN A 922 9.72 10.21 11.19
N PHE A 923 11.01 10.25 11.51
CA PHE A 923 12.04 10.99 10.79
C PHE A 923 13.00 10.02 10.08
N ALA A 924 13.31 10.31 8.81
CA ALA A 924 14.34 9.60 8.07
C ALA A 924 15.72 10.22 8.38
N LEU A 925 16.51 9.53 9.21
CA LEU A 925 17.84 9.96 9.65
C LEU A 925 18.91 9.39 8.71
N PRO A 926 19.59 10.20 7.89
CA PRO A 926 20.77 9.75 7.15
C PRO A 926 21.88 9.35 8.12
N VAL A 927 22.50 8.20 7.90
CA VAL A 927 23.62 7.71 8.70
C VAL A 927 24.74 7.21 7.80
N ALA A 928 25.98 7.25 8.26
CA ALA A 928 27.07 6.56 7.59
C ALA A 928 26.93 5.05 7.82
N PRO A 929 26.74 4.22 6.78
CA PRO A 929 26.68 2.77 6.95
C PRO A 929 28.05 2.23 7.40
N GLY A 930 28.05 1.32 8.36
CA GLY A 930 29.24 0.77 9.00
C GLY A 930 29.01 0.46 10.49
N GLY A 931 29.88 -0.37 11.07
CA GLY A 931 29.73 -0.81 12.46
C GLY A 931 28.40 -1.50 12.71
N ALA A 932 27.59 -0.97 13.64
CA ALA A 932 26.30 -1.52 14.02
C ALA A 932 25.12 -1.18 13.08
N LEU A 933 25.28 -0.28 12.10
CA LEU A 933 24.21 0.14 11.18
C LEU A 933 24.58 -0.21 9.73
N LYS A 934 23.73 -0.98 9.06
CA LYS A 934 24.00 -1.46 7.68
C LYS A 934 23.36 -0.58 6.61
N GLN A 935 22.27 0.11 6.94
CA GLN A 935 21.52 0.93 6.00
C GLN A 935 21.88 2.41 6.16
N ALA A 936 22.01 3.11 5.04
CA ALA A 936 22.41 4.51 4.98
C ALA A 936 21.35 5.49 5.52
N ILE A 937 20.16 5.00 5.86
CA ILE A 937 19.10 5.78 6.50
C ILE A 937 18.48 4.90 7.58
N GLN A 938 18.24 5.49 8.75
CA GLN A 938 17.49 4.88 9.86
C GLN A 938 16.19 5.64 10.09
N ILE A 939 15.22 4.99 10.74
CA ILE A 939 13.99 5.66 11.19
C ILE A 939 14.11 5.96 12.67
N VAL A 940 13.95 7.23 13.03
CA VAL A 940 13.85 7.69 14.42
C VAL A 940 12.45 8.21 14.65
N HIS A 941 11.84 7.83 15.77
CA HIS A 941 10.55 8.34 16.22
C HIS A 941 10.75 9.52 17.17
N VAL A 942 10.03 10.63 16.97
CA VAL A 942 10.05 11.82 17.83
C VAL A 942 8.77 11.83 18.65
N ASP A 943 8.89 11.54 19.94
CA ASP A 943 7.78 11.28 20.86
C ASP A 943 6.79 12.46 20.92
N ASP A 944 7.31 13.67 21.09
CA ASP A 944 6.52 14.89 21.32
C ASP A 944 5.58 15.26 20.15
N LEU A 945 5.81 14.72 18.95
CA LEU A 945 4.95 14.95 17.78
C LEU A 945 3.89 13.87 17.59
N CYS A 946 3.98 12.75 18.31
CA CYS A 946 3.07 11.64 18.11
C CYS A 946 1.78 11.81 18.94
N ASN A 947 0.67 11.40 18.35
CA ASN A 947 -0.61 11.15 19.03
C ASN A 947 -1.05 9.69 18.90
N GLU A 948 -0.12 8.80 18.50
CA GLU A 948 -0.37 7.38 18.27
C GLU A 948 -1.60 7.10 17.38
N CYS A 949 -1.82 7.90 16.32
CA CYS A 949 -3.01 7.74 15.47
C CYS A 949 -3.13 6.36 14.77
N GLY A 950 -2.07 5.55 14.76
CA GLY A 950 -2.06 4.20 14.21
C GLY A 950 -1.67 4.08 12.74
N ASN A 951 -1.81 5.14 11.95
CA ASN A 951 -1.70 5.07 10.48
C ASN A 951 -0.36 4.48 9.99
N CYS A 952 0.76 4.83 10.63
CA CYS A 952 2.06 4.27 10.26
C CYS A 952 2.23 2.78 10.61
N GLY A 953 1.51 2.29 11.63
CA GLY A 953 1.43 0.86 11.96
C GLY A 953 0.68 0.09 10.88
N PHE A 954 -0.48 0.60 10.45
CA PHE A 954 -1.26 -0.03 9.38
C PHE A 954 -0.46 -0.16 8.08
N PHE A 955 0.36 0.82 7.70
CA PHE A 955 1.16 0.75 6.47
C PHE A 955 2.55 0.09 6.62
N CYS A 956 2.96 -0.26 7.84
CA CYS A 956 4.24 -0.92 8.09
C CYS A 956 4.24 -2.31 7.41
N PRO A 957 5.20 -2.64 6.53
CA PRO A 957 5.19 -3.95 5.90
C PRO A 957 5.55 -5.07 6.89
N TYR A 958 6.22 -4.77 8.00
CA TYR A 958 6.53 -5.73 9.05
C TYR A 958 5.36 -5.88 10.03
N ASP A 959 5.37 -6.97 10.78
CA ASP A 959 4.55 -7.14 11.97
C ASP A 959 5.10 -6.23 13.08
N GLY A 960 4.48 -5.06 13.26
CA GLY A 960 4.84 -4.10 14.30
C GLY A 960 4.52 -2.65 13.94
N GLU A 961 4.54 -1.79 14.95
CA GLU A 961 4.09 -0.39 14.86
C GLU A 961 5.29 0.57 14.92
N PRO A 962 5.55 1.40 13.90
CA PRO A 962 6.71 2.29 13.92
C PRO A 962 6.74 3.30 15.07
N TYR A 963 5.59 3.77 15.57
CA TYR A 963 5.54 4.74 16.67
C TYR A 963 5.96 4.15 18.03
N SER A 964 5.95 2.82 18.20
CA SER A 964 6.37 2.14 19.43
C SER A 964 7.59 1.24 19.23
N GLY A 965 7.80 0.74 18.00
CA GLY A 965 8.86 -0.20 17.64
C GLY A 965 10.14 0.42 17.07
N LYS A 966 10.22 1.76 16.95
CA LYS A 966 11.42 2.47 16.48
C LYS A 966 12.17 3.18 17.61
N PRO A 967 13.50 3.39 17.46
CA PRO A 967 14.28 4.25 18.35
C PRO A 967 13.57 5.57 18.56
N THR A 968 13.16 5.82 19.79
CA THR A 968 12.41 7.03 20.16
C THR A 968 13.36 8.07 20.74
N LEU A 969 13.36 9.26 20.16
CA LEU A 969 13.98 10.46 20.72
C LEU A 969 12.96 11.14 21.65
N PHE A 970 13.31 11.20 22.92
CA PHE A 970 12.52 11.86 23.95
C PHE A 970 13.07 13.25 24.28
N SER A 971 12.19 14.19 24.64
CA SER A 971 12.59 15.54 25.06
C SER A 971 13.40 15.56 26.36
N GLY A 972 13.35 14.50 27.17
CA GLY A 972 14.12 14.39 28.39
C GLY A 972 13.94 13.05 29.10
N GLU A 973 14.66 12.89 30.21
CA GLU A 973 14.64 11.65 31.00
C GLU A 973 13.25 11.31 31.56
N ALA A 974 12.45 12.32 31.95
CA ALA A 974 11.10 12.10 32.47
C ALA A 974 10.21 11.43 31.40
N ALA A 975 10.17 11.98 30.18
CA ALA A 975 9.40 11.43 29.07
C ALA A 975 9.85 10.00 28.72
N LEU A 976 11.17 9.74 28.70
CA LEU A 976 11.71 8.39 28.47
C LEU A 976 11.27 7.37 29.54
N ARG A 977 11.20 7.80 30.81
CA ARG A 977 10.80 6.92 31.93
C ARG A 977 9.30 6.66 31.96
N GLU A 978 8.49 7.59 31.48
CA GLU A 978 7.03 7.44 31.36
C GLU A 978 6.61 6.56 30.17
N SER A 979 7.49 6.42 29.17
CA SER A 979 7.28 5.57 28.00
C SER A 979 7.87 4.16 28.16
N SER A 980 7.28 3.21 27.44
CA SER A 980 7.81 1.84 27.28
C SER A 980 8.65 1.65 26.02
N ASN A 981 8.74 2.66 25.14
CA ASN A 981 9.50 2.54 23.89
C ASN A 981 11.01 2.44 24.14
N ALA A 982 11.70 1.70 23.27
CA ALA A 982 13.16 1.76 23.18
C ALA A 982 13.58 3.13 22.63
N GLY A 983 14.57 3.76 23.23
CA GLY A 983 14.95 5.12 22.84
C GLY A 983 15.98 5.77 23.74
N PHE A 984 16.14 7.07 23.56
CA PHE A 984 17.14 7.86 24.27
C PHE A 984 16.71 9.32 24.46
N ALA A 985 17.31 9.95 25.46
CA ALA A 985 17.21 11.37 25.77
C ALA A 985 18.62 11.92 26.07
N PHE A 986 18.83 13.19 25.76
CA PHE A 986 20.03 13.92 26.14
C PHE A 986 19.76 14.74 27.40
N VAL A 987 20.68 14.69 28.37
CA VAL A 987 20.56 15.41 29.65
C VAL A 987 21.84 16.19 29.94
N GLY A 988 21.69 17.40 30.48
CA GLY A 988 22.80 18.25 30.89
C GLY A 988 23.25 19.21 29.79
N ASP A 989 24.55 19.42 29.70
CA ASP A 989 25.16 20.37 28.75
C ASP A 989 24.97 19.94 27.29
N SER A 990 24.53 20.87 26.44
CA SER A 990 24.23 20.58 25.02
C SER A 990 25.45 20.16 24.18
N ALA A 991 26.67 20.56 24.54
CA ALA A 991 27.88 20.20 23.81
C ALA A 991 28.46 18.84 24.25
N SER A 992 28.22 18.47 25.52
CA SER A 992 28.73 17.25 26.14
C SER A 992 27.63 16.50 26.93
N PRO A 993 26.50 16.15 26.29
CA PRO A 993 25.35 15.64 26.99
C PRO A 993 25.58 14.22 27.53
N THR A 994 24.97 13.96 28.68
CA THR A 994 24.79 12.61 29.20
C THR A 994 23.68 11.92 28.41
N LEU A 995 23.90 10.67 28.00
CA LEU A 995 22.92 9.87 27.29
C LEU A 995 22.13 9.02 28.30
N VAL A 996 20.83 9.24 28.37
CA VAL A 996 19.89 8.35 29.09
C VAL A 996 19.18 7.50 28.04
N MET A 997 19.22 6.18 28.17
CA MET A 997 18.68 5.29 27.13
C MET A 997 18.03 4.03 27.68
N ARG A 998 17.01 3.56 26.96
CA ARG A 998 16.39 2.23 27.09
C ARG A 998 16.68 1.46 25.80
N ALA A 999 17.48 0.40 25.88
CA ALA A 999 17.95 -0.31 24.68
C ALA A 999 16.85 -1.13 24.00
N GLU A 1000 15.97 -1.75 24.79
CA GLU A 1000 14.88 -2.62 24.33
C GLU A 1000 13.53 -2.10 24.84
N PRO A 1001 12.43 -2.29 24.10
CA PRO A 1001 11.11 -1.84 24.54
C PRO A 1001 10.64 -2.61 25.77
N GLY A 1002 9.66 -2.06 26.49
CA GLY A 1002 9.00 -2.69 27.64
C GLY A 1002 9.15 -1.92 28.95
N GLU A 1003 8.11 -1.96 29.77
CA GLU A 1003 8.04 -1.24 31.07
C GLU A 1003 9.14 -1.67 32.04
N LYS A 1004 9.50 -2.96 32.03
CA LYS A 1004 10.54 -3.54 32.90
C LYS A 1004 11.96 -3.38 32.36
N SER A 1005 12.13 -2.87 31.14
CA SER A 1005 13.44 -2.70 30.52
C SER A 1005 14.25 -1.63 31.24
N ALA A 1006 15.54 -1.90 31.45
CA ALA A 1006 16.40 -1.01 32.22
C ALA A 1006 16.67 0.31 31.49
N VAL A 1007 16.50 1.42 32.19
CA VAL A 1007 16.97 2.74 31.76
C VAL A 1007 18.37 2.94 32.31
N THR A 1008 19.33 3.17 31.41
CA THR A 1008 20.74 3.36 31.75
C THR A 1008 21.20 4.78 31.44
N THR A 1009 22.11 5.30 32.24
CA THR A 1009 22.68 6.65 32.10
C THR A 1009 24.17 6.52 31.81
N ARG A 1010 24.67 7.16 30.76
CA ARG A 1010 26.08 7.07 30.34
C ARG A 1010 26.67 8.47 30.15
N PRO A 1011 27.80 8.80 30.81
CA PRO A 1011 28.51 10.06 30.61
C PRO A 1011 29.01 10.23 29.16
N TYR A 1012 29.12 11.48 28.71
CA TYR A 1012 29.47 11.82 27.33
C TYR A 1012 30.71 11.07 26.79
N ALA A 1013 31.82 11.11 27.54
CA ALA A 1013 33.08 10.48 27.13
C ALA A 1013 32.98 8.95 26.98
N GLU A 1014 32.08 8.30 27.72
CA GLU A 1014 31.91 6.85 27.69
C GLU A 1014 31.08 6.42 26.48
N TRP A 1015 29.90 7.02 26.29
CA TRP A 1015 28.98 6.56 25.25
C TRP A 1015 29.46 6.93 23.84
N THR A 1016 30.11 8.09 23.67
CA THR A 1016 30.62 8.53 22.36
C THR A 1016 31.78 7.67 21.86
N LYS A 1017 32.68 7.22 22.75
CA LYS A 1017 33.83 6.37 22.41
C LYS A 1017 33.41 5.01 21.83
N ARG A 1018 32.23 4.53 22.23
CA ARG A 1018 31.69 3.21 21.87
C ARG A 1018 30.40 3.30 21.06
N ALA A 1019 30.11 4.48 20.49
CA ALA A 1019 28.84 4.72 19.82
C ALA A 1019 28.62 3.75 18.65
N ALA A 1020 29.68 3.44 17.89
CA ALA A 1020 29.63 2.54 16.75
C ALA A 1020 29.40 1.05 17.11
N ASP A 1021 29.55 0.67 18.39
CA ASP A 1021 29.44 -0.72 18.84
C ASP A 1021 28.00 -1.23 18.84
N SER A 1022 26.99 -0.34 18.88
CA SER A 1022 25.58 -0.73 18.95
C SER A 1022 24.66 0.29 18.27
N PRO A 1023 23.48 -0.13 17.76
CA PRO A 1023 22.64 0.75 16.96
C PRO A 1023 22.14 2.01 17.69
N MET A 1024 21.69 1.88 18.94
CA MET A 1024 21.08 3.00 19.67
C MET A 1024 22.07 4.16 19.95
N PRO A 1025 23.26 3.92 20.51
CA PRO A 1025 24.28 4.97 20.65
C PRO A 1025 24.79 5.51 19.31
N ALA A 1026 24.84 4.70 18.23
CA ALA A 1026 25.22 5.18 16.90
C ALA A 1026 24.18 6.16 16.32
N ILE A 1027 22.89 5.85 16.50
CA ILE A 1027 21.78 6.73 16.13
C ILE A 1027 21.83 8.01 16.99
N ALA A 1028 21.98 7.89 18.31
CA ALA A 1028 22.10 9.05 19.20
C ALA A 1028 23.29 9.93 18.85
N LYS A 1029 24.43 9.34 18.49
CA LYS A 1029 25.61 10.09 18.03
C LYS A 1029 25.33 10.86 16.76
N THR A 1030 24.71 10.22 15.77
CA THR A 1030 24.34 10.89 14.52
C THR A 1030 23.35 12.04 14.77
N VAL A 1031 22.38 11.85 15.66
CA VAL A 1031 21.45 12.92 16.06
C VAL A 1031 22.21 14.08 16.70
N LEU A 1032 23.11 13.82 17.64
CA LEU A 1032 23.87 14.87 18.31
C LEU A 1032 24.82 15.63 17.37
N ASP A 1033 25.54 14.90 16.51
CA ASP A 1033 26.61 15.47 15.68
C ASP A 1033 26.06 16.26 14.48
N SER A 1034 24.97 15.79 13.87
CA SER A 1034 24.49 16.30 12.57
C SER A 1034 23.03 16.73 12.55
N HIS A 1035 22.25 16.42 13.59
CA HIS A 1035 20.82 16.69 13.64
C HIS A 1035 20.37 17.20 15.02
N SER A 1036 21.21 18.01 15.69
CA SER A 1036 20.95 18.53 17.03
C SER A 1036 19.70 19.40 17.11
N TYR A 1037 19.24 19.93 15.97
CA TYR A 1037 17.97 20.64 15.83
C TYR A 1037 16.72 19.78 16.14
N LEU A 1038 16.87 18.45 16.25
CA LEU A 1038 15.81 17.54 16.73
C LEU A 1038 15.75 17.47 18.26
N ILE A 1039 16.80 17.91 18.96
CA ILE A 1039 16.89 17.89 20.42
C ILE A 1039 16.23 19.17 20.94
N ALA A 1040 15.34 19.07 21.93
CA ALA A 1040 14.74 20.23 22.57
C ALA A 1040 15.83 21.18 23.10
N GLY A 1041 15.76 22.47 22.75
CA GLY A 1041 16.79 23.46 23.06
C GLY A 1041 18.14 23.27 22.33
N GLY A 1042 18.23 22.34 21.38
CA GLY A 1042 19.40 22.12 20.54
C GLY A 1042 19.66 23.29 19.59
N LYS A 1043 20.93 23.48 19.19
CA LYS A 1043 21.30 24.51 18.21
C LYS A 1043 21.01 24.03 16.79
N ALA A 1044 20.50 24.95 15.97
CA ALA A 1044 20.22 24.77 14.54
C ALA A 1044 21.47 24.98 13.68
#